data_AF-A0A4U9W5V0-F1
#
_entry.id   AF-A0A4U9W5V0-F1
#
_cell.length_a   1.000
_cell.length_b   1.000
_cell.length_c   1.000
_cell.angle_alpha   90.00
_cell.angle_beta   90.00
_cell.angle_gamma   90.00
#
_symmetry.space_group_name_H-M   'P 1'
#
loop_
_entity.id
_entity.type
_entity.pdbx_description
1 polymer ?
#
loop_
_entity_poly.entity_id
_entity_poly.type
_entity_poly.pdbx_seq_one_letter_code
_entity_poly.pdbx_strand_id
1 'polypeptide(L)'
;MKRFSQLLLAFILILATFSLSFSQIQKAASPSWLRPISLKPIKPNLDDISDGYYYELIDHQVNVDQQTKYYKDIKFLFDQSGIENLGQIQVTFDPHFQKLQLHELKIIRDGKSMDLLPQAKFQLLASETELARSIYNGSQMAYYVLEDLRKDDRIVFAYSIVGANPVFEGKFFDSYYLQGYEPTGLVHLHYIIPNNRKLHFKSFNGAPQVRQESKGGMTSYFWEINDDKPVVYESYSPSWYTALKYVECSEFNNWAEVTQWNNRINPIPQIATSGPLRDFVNKMWYESEGQPYLFVKKATDFVQNEIRYMGIEMGEYSHRANLPEKVFQQRYGDCKDKSMLLATLLKSKNIDAGLVLANTYKNRGLEAALPSPHAFNHMVVELSIQGRRQYIDPTITNQGGDIKSRYFPAYGKVLSGLDKNGLTDIPQNVAGNIKIREVLTLEGKFNATLEVTTTYSGNEADNIRSYFQSNAKNDIQKQYLEFYAKTYPKINKAENVQYKDDIENNSVEITEKYKIKNIGKAESGTTKKYISLIGSHINDKLPETLEDRVAPLSLPFPSDVEYEILIINKGKASFGQYRNNVYFDRQAYVFGKTLEVAPDSIRIYYTLGLHEPFVDQKDLKQYYTDFADRDNIFYNGFYLDENGYATDGIPNVGTPRAADEINWFTLVVFLGLLPATIWFIAKRYNRSRPVILKPYEEIYHEQVGGWLIVLAIVIVVNVLSLTVSFFFKQSFFNSVIWHAMDQADGVSPFLYKILIMAEMVANVLIMAGLTYSFVLLVKKRDLFAQTFFAIALFMAVFFTIDGIIAYVMFKPHLDRVDSTIGIYESNIRAILFFCIWGTYVYSSQRVKGTCLHPYTTEHKLHTATISNHPFDSNYLGPYPLPVHQDETIKAEEDPANGQPKEQ
;
A
#
# COMPACT_ATOMS: atom_id res chain seq x y z
N MET A 1 -74.48 15.35 23.05
CA MET A 1 -73.40 15.87 22.19
C MET A 1 -72.07 16.11 22.91
N LYS A 2 -71.99 16.88 24.01
CA LYS A 2 -70.72 17.10 24.75
C LYS A 2 -70.01 15.82 25.23
N ARG A 3 -70.74 14.84 25.78
CA ARG A 3 -70.15 13.56 26.24
C ARG A 3 -69.63 12.68 25.09
N PHE A 4 -70.28 12.72 23.92
CA PHE A 4 -69.84 11.98 22.73
C PHE A 4 -68.56 12.61 22.13
N SER A 5 -68.48 13.95 22.12
CA SER A 5 -67.27 14.67 21.68
C SER A 5 -66.07 14.44 22.61
N GLN A 6 -66.28 14.32 23.92
CA GLN A 6 -65.21 13.99 24.88
C GLN A 6 -64.72 12.55 24.75
N LEU A 7 -65.63 11.59 24.52
CA LEU A 7 -65.27 10.18 24.28
C LEU A 7 -64.56 10.00 22.94
N LEU A 8 -64.99 10.71 21.89
CA LEU A 8 -64.31 10.72 20.60
C LEU A 8 -62.91 11.33 20.69
N LEU A 9 -62.74 12.43 21.43
CA LEU A 9 -61.43 13.03 21.66
C LEU A 9 -60.50 12.09 22.45
N ALA A 10 -61.02 11.42 23.49
CA ALA A 10 -60.26 10.43 24.25
C ALA A 10 -59.88 9.21 23.38
N PHE A 11 -60.78 8.73 22.51
CA PHE A 11 -60.51 7.65 21.58
C PHE A 11 -59.49 8.04 20.50
N ILE A 12 -59.56 9.27 19.97
CA ILE A 12 -58.56 9.81 19.04
C ILE A 12 -57.20 9.99 19.72
N LEU A 13 -57.16 10.45 20.97
CA LEU A 13 -55.93 10.54 21.76
C LEU A 13 -55.34 9.15 22.03
N ILE A 14 -56.17 8.16 22.36
CA ILE A 14 -55.74 6.77 22.51
C ILE A 14 -55.17 6.25 21.18
N LEU A 15 -55.88 6.41 20.07
CA LEU A 15 -55.39 6.01 18.74
C LEU A 15 -54.10 6.74 18.34
N ALA A 16 -53.94 8.01 18.68
CA ALA A 16 -52.72 8.79 18.44
C ALA A 16 -51.55 8.32 19.32
N THR A 17 -51.80 7.94 20.58
CA THR A 17 -50.76 7.35 21.45
C THR A 17 -50.37 5.94 21.01
N PHE A 18 -51.33 5.16 20.48
CA PHE A 18 -51.05 3.86 19.87
C PHE A 18 -50.21 4.03 18.59
N SER A 19 -50.56 4.94 17.68
CA SER A 19 -49.79 5.15 16.44
C SER A 19 -48.37 5.68 16.68
N LEU A 20 -48.16 6.55 17.67
CA LEU A 20 -46.83 7.01 18.08
C LEU A 20 -45.96 5.89 18.68
N SER A 21 -46.57 4.93 19.38
CA SER A 21 -45.86 3.79 19.98
C SER A 21 -45.33 2.79 18.94
N PHE A 22 -45.92 2.79 17.75
CA PHE A 22 -45.51 1.98 16.58
C PHE A 22 -44.50 2.69 15.66
N SER A 23 -44.18 3.97 15.89
CA SER A 23 -43.16 4.67 15.10
C SER A 23 -41.76 4.12 15.42
N GLN A 24 -41.07 3.62 14.40
CA GLN A 24 -39.69 3.11 14.49
C GLN A 24 -38.66 4.23 14.73
N ILE A 25 -38.98 5.46 14.34
CA ILE A 25 -38.19 6.67 14.63
C ILE A 25 -39.00 7.57 15.56
N GLN A 26 -38.40 8.01 16.65
CA GLN A 26 -39.03 8.90 17.62
C GLN A 26 -38.10 10.05 17.95
N LYS A 27 -38.63 11.26 18.16
CA LYS A 27 -37.88 12.39 18.71
C LYS A 27 -38.08 12.39 20.23
N ALA A 28 -37.01 12.37 21.01
CA ALA A 28 -37.07 12.28 22.46
C ALA A 28 -35.92 13.07 23.10
N ALA A 29 -36.11 13.53 24.35
CA ALA A 29 -35.01 14.13 25.10
C ALA A 29 -33.87 13.12 25.32
N SER A 30 -32.64 13.60 25.46
CA SER A 30 -31.49 12.76 25.79
C SER A 30 -31.73 11.99 27.10
N PRO A 31 -31.25 10.75 27.21
CA PRO A 31 -31.41 9.97 28.44
C PRO A 31 -30.79 10.66 29.66
N SER A 32 -31.45 10.55 30.82
CA SER A 32 -30.99 11.18 32.07
C SER A 32 -29.82 10.46 32.76
N TRP A 33 -29.49 9.24 32.32
CA TRP A 33 -28.43 8.41 32.90
C TRP A 33 -27.04 8.65 32.27
N LEU A 34 -26.94 9.54 31.26
CA LEU A 34 -25.68 9.83 30.59
C LEU A 34 -24.64 10.37 31.57
N ARG A 35 -23.42 9.86 31.47
CA ARG A 35 -22.26 10.35 32.21
C ARG A 35 -21.76 11.65 31.54
N PRO A 36 -21.53 12.72 32.32
CA PRO A 36 -20.96 13.94 31.78
C PRO A 36 -19.48 13.75 31.43
N ILE A 37 -19.07 14.39 30.35
CA ILE A 37 -17.68 14.46 29.87
C ILE A 37 -16.89 15.44 30.76
N SER A 38 -15.66 15.08 31.13
CA SER A 38 -14.80 15.85 32.04
C SER A 38 -13.59 16.51 31.35
N LEU A 39 -13.09 15.92 30.27
CA LEU A 39 -12.01 16.39 29.43
C LEU A 39 -12.55 17.28 28.30
N LYS A 40 -11.68 18.18 27.84
CA LYS A 40 -11.96 18.97 26.64
C LYS A 40 -11.34 18.28 25.42
N PRO A 41 -12.03 18.28 24.27
CA PRO A 41 -11.44 17.87 23.00
C PRO A 41 -10.16 18.61 22.69
N ILE A 42 -9.15 17.88 22.21
CA ILE A 42 -7.96 18.47 21.59
C ILE A 42 -8.22 18.70 20.10
N LYS A 43 -7.60 19.73 19.53
CA LYS A 43 -7.67 19.96 18.08
C LYS A 43 -6.65 19.03 17.40
N PRO A 44 -7.07 18.14 16.49
CA PRO A 44 -6.14 17.29 15.77
C PRO A 44 -5.25 18.08 14.80
N ASN A 45 -4.14 17.46 14.40
CA ASN A 45 -3.30 17.97 13.32
C ASN A 45 -4.07 17.92 12.00
N LEU A 46 -4.07 19.03 11.26
CA LEU A 46 -4.85 19.17 10.03
C LEU A 46 -4.21 18.43 8.85
N ASP A 47 -2.90 18.21 8.90
CA ASP A 47 -2.17 17.47 7.86
C ASP A 47 -2.46 15.96 7.90
N ASP A 48 -3.08 15.47 8.99
CA ASP A 48 -3.44 14.06 9.19
C ASP A 48 -4.90 13.75 8.82
N ILE A 49 -5.64 14.72 8.27
CA ILE A 49 -7.04 14.57 7.87
C ILE A 49 -7.11 14.10 6.42
N SER A 50 -7.85 13.01 6.16
CA SER A 50 -7.96 12.45 4.81
C SER A 50 -9.35 12.57 4.18
N ASP A 51 -10.40 12.61 5.02
CA ASP A 51 -11.79 12.68 4.55
C ASP A 51 -12.37 14.11 4.49
N GLY A 52 -11.54 15.13 4.74
CA GLY A 52 -11.95 16.52 4.75
C GLY A 52 -12.76 16.97 5.98
N TYR A 53 -12.87 16.09 6.98
CA TYR A 53 -13.46 16.36 8.28
C TYR A 53 -12.73 15.59 9.39
N TYR A 54 -12.91 15.98 10.64
CA TYR A 54 -12.46 15.20 11.79
C TYR A 54 -13.54 15.14 12.87
N TYR A 55 -13.43 14.17 13.78
CA TYR A 55 -14.30 14.08 14.93
C TYR A 55 -13.77 14.98 16.04
N GLU A 56 -14.48 16.06 16.37
CA GLU A 56 -14.18 16.86 17.57
C GLU A 56 -14.58 16.07 18.83
N LEU A 57 -15.69 15.33 18.77
CA LEU A 57 -16.15 14.45 19.85
C LEU A 57 -16.80 13.20 19.29
N ILE A 58 -16.47 12.06 19.90
CA ILE A 58 -17.25 10.81 19.83
C ILE A 58 -17.65 10.44 21.26
N ASP A 59 -18.96 10.40 21.54
CA ASP A 59 -19.53 9.98 22.81
C ASP A 59 -20.45 8.78 22.60
N HIS A 60 -20.04 7.62 23.11
CA HIS A 60 -20.79 6.38 23.05
C HIS A 60 -21.09 5.88 24.47
N GLN A 61 -22.37 5.78 24.81
CA GLN A 61 -22.78 5.35 26.14
C GLN A 61 -23.83 4.25 26.08
N VAL A 62 -23.70 3.25 26.94
CA VAL A 62 -24.55 2.06 26.93
C VAL A 62 -25.15 1.84 28.30
N ASN A 63 -26.48 1.75 28.35
CA ASN A 63 -27.21 1.26 29.50
C ASN A 63 -27.66 -0.18 29.24
N VAL A 64 -26.99 -1.13 29.91
CA VAL A 64 -27.17 -2.57 29.70
C VAL A 64 -28.53 -3.06 30.22
N ASP A 65 -29.07 -2.41 31.25
CA ASP A 65 -30.40 -2.74 31.81
C ASP A 65 -31.54 -2.24 30.93
N GLN A 66 -31.43 -0.99 30.46
CA GLN A 66 -32.41 -0.37 29.57
C GLN A 66 -32.24 -0.78 28.09
N GLN A 67 -31.28 -1.66 27.78
CA GLN A 67 -30.92 -2.07 26.42
C GLN A 67 -30.78 -0.87 25.46
N THR A 68 -30.15 0.21 25.93
CA THR A 68 -30.07 1.47 25.19
C THR A 68 -28.62 1.79 24.90
N LYS A 69 -28.28 1.96 23.61
CA LYS A 69 -27.00 2.49 23.15
C LYS A 69 -27.22 3.93 22.66
N TYR A 70 -26.61 4.89 23.36
CA TYR A 70 -26.59 6.31 23.02
C TYR A 70 -25.32 6.64 22.25
N TYR A 71 -25.47 7.48 21.22
CA TYR A 71 -24.42 7.98 20.37
C TYR A 71 -24.53 9.49 20.26
N LYS A 72 -23.39 10.17 20.34
CA LYS A 72 -23.27 11.57 20.00
C LYS A 72 -21.92 11.84 19.33
N ASP A 73 -21.97 12.43 18.15
CA ASP A 73 -20.78 12.89 17.43
C ASP A 73 -20.84 14.39 17.17
N ILE A 74 -19.67 15.03 17.25
CA ILE A 74 -19.43 16.39 16.78
C ILE A 74 -18.37 16.30 15.69
N LYS A 75 -18.76 16.56 14.44
CA LYS A 75 -17.87 16.52 13.27
C LYS A 75 -17.57 17.95 12.83
N PHE A 76 -16.30 18.28 12.64
CA PHE A 76 -15.87 19.58 12.11
C PHE A 76 -15.51 19.44 10.63
N LEU A 77 -16.13 20.27 9.78
CA LEU A 77 -15.87 20.27 8.34
C LEU A 77 -14.66 21.14 8.01
N PHE A 78 -13.56 20.51 7.61
CA PHE A 78 -12.31 21.20 7.34
C PHE A 78 -12.21 21.74 5.91
N ASP A 79 -12.70 20.99 4.92
CA ASP A 79 -12.63 21.36 3.52
C ASP A 79 -13.89 20.94 2.72
N GLN A 80 -13.82 21.10 1.39
CA GLN A 80 -14.91 20.77 0.48
C GLN A 80 -15.20 19.26 0.42
N SER A 81 -14.20 18.40 0.54
CA SER A 81 -14.37 16.94 0.57
C SER A 81 -15.16 16.52 1.80
N GLY A 82 -14.95 17.18 2.94
CA GLY A 82 -15.77 16.95 4.14
C GLY A 82 -17.25 17.27 3.93
N ILE A 83 -17.56 18.33 3.17
CA ILE A 83 -18.95 18.70 2.83
C ILE A 83 -19.60 17.62 1.96
N GLU A 84 -18.87 17.07 1.00
CA GLU A 84 -19.35 15.98 0.13
C GLU A 84 -19.56 14.68 0.93
N ASN A 85 -18.59 14.33 1.78
CA ASN A 85 -18.60 13.10 2.58
C ASN A 85 -19.66 13.11 3.70
N LEU A 86 -19.98 14.29 4.26
CA LEU A 86 -20.91 14.45 5.39
C LEU A 86 -22.21 15.19 5.04
N GLY A 87 -22.56 15.29 3.75
CA GLY A 87 -23.81 15.90 3.26
C GLY A 87 -25.09 15.23 3.78
N GLN A 88 -24.99 14.10 4.48
CA GLN A 88 -26.10 13.30 4.95
C GLN A 88 -25.86 12.70 6.33
N ILE A 89 -26.94 12.56 7.09
CA ILE A 89 -27.01 11.79 8.32
C ILE A 89 -27.67 10.45 8.02
N GLN A 90 -27.02 9.37 8.44
CA GLN A 90 -27.53 8.01 8.29
C GLN A 90 -27.38 7.24 9.61
N VAL A 91 -28.45 6.54 10.01
CA VAL A 91 -28.44 5.64 11.17
C VAL A 91 -29.07 4.31 10.77
N THR A 92 -28.31 3.23 10.90
CA THR A 92 -28.79 1.86 10.62
C THR A 92 -29.17 1.15 11.91
N PHE A 93 -30.32 0.47 11.91
CA PHE A 93 -30.81 -0.33 13.03
C PHE A 93 -31.69 -1.49 12.53
N ASP A 94 -31.90 -2.51 13.37
CA ASP A 94 -32.83 -3.61 13.07
C ASP A 94 -34.23 -3.31 13.63
N PRO A 95 -35.25 -3.05 12.78
CA PRO A 95 -36.58 -2.66 13.22
C PRO A 95 -37.37 -3.79 13.89
N HIS A 96 -36.91 -5.04 13.85
CA HIS A 96 -37.61 -6.18 14.46
C HIS A 96 -37.52 -6.17 15.99
N PHE A 97 -36.41 -5.65 16.53
CA PHE A 97 -36.17 -5.60 17.97
C PHE A 97 -35.54 -4.29 18.46
N GLN A 98 -35.25 -3.34 17.56
CA GLN A 98 -34.71 -2.03 17.91
C GLN A 98 -35.63 -0.88 17.48
N LYS A 99 -35.50 0.24 18.17
CA LYS A 99 -36.12 1.53 17.82
C LYS A 99 -35.07 2.62 17.82
N LEU A 100 -35.24 3.62 16.94
CA LEU A 100 -34.39 4.79 16.86
C LEU A 100 -35.02 5.98 17.61
N GLN A 101 -34.28 6.55 18.55
CA GLN A 101 -34.64 7.79 19.24
C GLN A 101 -33.66 8.90 18.86
N LEU A 102 -34.14 9.99 18.31
CA LEU A 102 -33.34 11.16 17.92
C LEU A 102 -33.39 12.21 19.05
N HIS A 103 -32.23 12.70 19.46
CA HIS A 103 -32.09 13.61 20.59
C HIS A 103 -31.62 15.00 20.21
N GLU A 104 -30.67 15.10 19.28
CA GLU A 104 -30.06 16.35 18.86
C GLU A 104 -29.67 16.26 17.39
N LEU A 105 -29.97 17.30 16.60
CA LEU A 105 -29.40 17.50 15.27
C LEU A 105 -29.27 18.99 15.02
N LYS A 106 -28.04 19.49 14.95
CA LYS A 106 -27.78 20.92 14.77
C LYS A 106 -26.48 21.19 14.02
N ILE A 107 -26.43 22.35 13.39
CA ILE A 107 -25.21 22.92 12.81
C ILE A 107 -24.75 24.09 13.67
N ILE A 108 -23.45 24.14 13.99
CA ILE A 108 -22.84 25.30 14.63
C ILE A 108 -21.95 26.00 13.60
N ARG A 109 -22.26 27.26 13.30
CA ARG A 109 -21.55 28.13 12.35
C ARG A 109 -21.23 29.45 13.01
N ASP A 110 -19.96 29.88 12.99
CA ASP A 110 -19.52 31.15 13.62
C ASP A 110 -20.02 31.32 15.07
N GLY A 111 -20.05 30.22 15.82
CA GLY A 111 -20.56 30.17 17.21
C GLY A 111 -22.09 30.24 17.35
N LYS A 112 -22.85 30.36 16.25
CA LYS A 112 -24.32 30.31 16.24
C LYS A 112 -24.81 28.89 16.03
N SER A 113 -25.73 28.44 16.88
CA SER A 113 -26.34 27.11 16.83
C SER A 113 -27.66 27.15 16.07
N MET A 114 -27.82 26.28 15.07
CA MET A 114 -29.03 26.10 14.27
C MET A 114 -29.61 24.71 14.52
N ASP A 115 -30.71 24.63 15.26
CA ASP A 115 -31.39 23.36 15.54
C ASP A 115 -32.23 22.92 14.34
N LEU A 116 -31.87 21.77 13.77
CA LEU A 116 -32.52 21.20 12.59
C LEU A 116 -33.52 20.10 12.97
N LEU A 117 -33.38 19.50 14.16
CA LEU A 117 -34.16 18.31 14.54
C LEU A 117 -35.69 18.52 14.48
N PRO A 118 -36.27 19.66 14.89
CA PRO A 118 -37.72 19.88 14.83
C PRO A 118 -38.28 19.74 13.41
N GLN A 119 -37.56 20.28 12.42
CA GLN A 119 -37.97 20.31 11.01
C GLN A 119 -37.49 19.07 10.24
N ALA A 120 -36.47 18.36 10.74
CA ALA A 120 -35.89 17.19 10.10
C ALA A 120 -36.94 16.08 9.91
N LYS A 121 -37.01 15.58 8.68
CA LYS A 121 -37.86 14.45 8.26
C LYS A 121 -36.96 13.34 7.76
N PHE A 122 -36.63 12.40 8.64
CA PHE A 122 -35.85 11.24 8.27
C PHE A 122 -36.69 10.32 7.38
N GLN A 123 -36.10 9.93 6.25
CA GLN A 123 -36.62 8.89 5.38
C GLN A 123 -36.13 7.54 5.89
N LEU A 124 -37.00 6.53 5.87
CA LEU A 124 -36.63 5.18 6.27
C LEU A 124 -36.47 4.34 5.02
N LEU A 125 -35.25 3.85 4.81
CA LEU A 125 -34.86 3.08 3.64
C LEU A 125 -34.46 1.67 4.07
N ALA A 126 -34.73 0.67 3.25
CA ALA A 126 -34.17 -0.66 3.47
C ALA A 126 -32.64 -0.59 3.27
N SER A 127 -31.87 -1.14 4.21
CA SER A 127 -30.42 -1.06 4.26
C SER A 127 -29.79 -2.44 4.02
N GLU A 128 -30.13 -3.10 2.92
CA GLU A 128 -29.69 -4.46 2.58
C GLU A 128 -28.27 -4.45 1.97
N THR A 129 -27.27 -4.08 2.77
CA THR A 129 -25.86 -3.93 2.35
C THR A 129 -25.25 -5.24 1.83
N GLU A 130 -25.83 -6.39 2.19
CA GLU A 130 -25.36 -7.72 1.82
C GLU A 130 -26.22 -8.39 0.74
N LEU A 131 -27.12 -7.64 0.10
CA LEU A 131 -27.98 -8.15 -0.96
C LEU A 131 -27.18 -8.71 -2.15
N ALA A 132 -26.04 -8.09 -2.47
CA ALA A 132 -25.12 -8.57 -3.51
C ALA A 132 -24.56 -9.98 -3.19
N ARG A 133 -24.58 -10.39 -1.92
CA ARG A 133 -24.21 -11.74 -1.44
C ARG A 133 -25.44 -12.63 -1.23
N SER A 134 -26.63 -12.21 -1.69
CA SER A 134 -27.92 -12.88 -1.47
C SER A 134 -28.32 -13.00 0.01
N ILE A 135 -27.89 -12.06 0.86
CA ILE A 135 -28.25 -12.00 2.28
C ILE A 135 -29.21 -10.83 2.49
N TYR A 136 -30.35 -11.12 3.11
CA TYR A 136 -31.37 -10.17 3.51
C TYR A 136 -31.37 -10.08 5.04
N ASN A 137 -30.85 -8.99 5.59
CA ASN A 137 -30.72 -8.81 7.04
C ASN A 137 -31.90 -8.01 7.63
N GLY A 138 -32.72 -7.37 6.79
CA GLY A 138 -33.91 -6.64 7.24
C GLY A 138 -33.61 -5.35 8.00
N SER A 139 -32.36 -4.88 7.97
CA SER A 139 -31.98 -3.62 8.60
C SER A 139 -32.56 -2.43 7.86
N GLN A 140 -32.84 -1.36 8.60
CA GLN A 140 -33.34 -0.10 8.05
C GLN A 140 -32.36 1.03 8.33
N MET A 141 -32.25 1.94 7.36
CA MET A 141 -31.48 3.17 7.47
C MET A 141 -32.43 4.36 7.58
N ALA A 142 -32.34 5.07 8.69
CA ALA A 142 -32.91 6.41 8.82
C ALA A 142 -31.95 7.41 8.18
N TYR A 143 -32.42 8.11 7.16
CA TYR A 143 -31.62 8.95 6.28
C TYR A 143 -32.16 10.40 6.26
N TYR A 144 -31.26 11.38 6.36
CA TYR A 144 -31.60 12.81 6.25
C TYR A 144 -30.48 13.60 5.57
N VAL A 145 -30.82 14.41 4.56
CA VAL A 145 -29.87 15.27 3.86
C VAL A 145 -29.70 16.58 4.63
N LEU A 146 -28.45 16.99 4.83
CA LEU A 146 -28.10 18.27 5.43
C LEU A 146 -28.02 19.34 4.32
N GLU A 147 -28.90 20.33 4.41
CA GLU A 147 -28.90 21.48 3.49
C GLU A 147 -27.96 22.59 4.00
N ASP A 148 -27.36 23.34 3.08
CA ASP A 148 -26.47 24.48 3.38
C ASP A 148 -25.31 24.14 4.32
N LEU A 149 -24.58 23.04 4.07
CA LEU A 149 -23.29 22.79 4.74
C LEU A 149 -22.18 23.66 4.15
N ARG A 150 -21.31 24.19 5.01
CA ARG A 150 -20.18 25.03 4.64
C ARG A 150 -18.92 24.62 5.38
N LYS A 151 -17.79 25.04 4.84
CA LYS A 151 -16.49 24.93 5.50
C LYS A 151 -16.55 25.57 6.89
N ASP A 152 -15.87 24.94 7.84
CA ASP A 152 -15.78 25.32 9.27
C ASP A 152 -17.07 25.11 10.09
N ASP A 153 -18.12 24.56 9.51
CA ASP A 153 -19.31 24.13 10.25
C ASP A 153 -18.99 22.95 11.17
N ARG A 154 -19.71 22.89 12.31
CA ARG A 154 -19.80 21.67 13.12
C ARG A 154 -21.17 21.04 13.00
N ILE A 155 -21.20 19.75 12.69
CA ILE A 155 -22.40 18.94 12.74
C ILE A 155 -22.44 18.26 14.11
N VAL A 156 -23.49 18.52 14.89
CA VAL A 156 -23.73 17.83 16.16
C VAL A 156 -24.95 16.95 15.98
N PHE A 157 -24.77 15.65 16.17
CA PHE A 157 -25.84 14.67 16.04
C PHE A 157 -25.83 13.74 17.24
N ALA A 158 -27.00 13.52 17.85
CA ALA A 158 -27.16 12.59 18.95
C ALA A 158 -28.44 11.76 18.84
N TYR A 159 -28.32 10.46 19.08
CA TYR A 159 -29.41 9.50 18.98
C TYR A 159 -29.20 8.30 19.91
N SER A 160 -30.25 7.52 20.16
CA SER A 160 -30.17 6.23 20.82
C SER A 160 -30.80 5.14 19.97
N ILE A 161 -30.19 3.96 20.00
CA ILE A 161 -30.79 2.71 19.55
C ILE A 161 -31.25 1.95 20.80
N VAL A 162 -32.56 1.70 20.89
CA VAL A 162 -33.20 1.05 22.04
C VAL A 162 -33.69 -0.33 21.64
N GLY A 163 -33.22 -1.36 22.35
CA GLY A 163 -33.60 -2.76 22.16
C GLY A 163 -32.41 -3.65 21.80
N ALA A 164 -32.55 -4.94 22.09
CA ALA A 164 -31.54 -5.96 21.84
C ALA A 164 -32.16 -7.20 21.19
N ASN A 165 -31.36 -7.94 20.44
CA ASN A 165 -31.82 -9.15 19.78
C ASN A 165 -32.12 -10.23 20.84
N PRO A 166 -33.38 -10.73 20.93
CA PRO A 166 -33.77 -11.70 21.95
C PRO A 166 -33.06 -13.06 21.79
N VAL A 167 -32.46 -13.35 20.63
CA VAL A 167 -31.74 -14.62 20.38
C VAL A 167 -30.56 -14.82 21.34
N PHE A 168 -30.04 -13.75 21.94
CA PHE A 168 -28.95 -13.81 22.92
C PHE A 168 -29.41 -14.03 24.37
N GLU A 169 -30.69 -14.33 24.59
CA GLU A 169 -31.26 -14.69 25.90
C GLU A 169 -30.98 -13.62 27.00
N GLY A 170 -30.93 -12.34 26.60
CA GLY A 170 -30.70 -11.20 27.50
C GLY A 170 -29.23 -10.93 27.86
N LYS A 171 -28.29 -11.74 27.37
CA LYS A 171 -26.85 -11.50 27.57
C LYS A 171 -26.32 -10.35 26.72
N PHE A 172 -25.40 -9.58 27.28
CA PHE A 172 -24.75 -8.45 26.63
C PHE A 172 -23.28 -8.75 26.29
N PHE A 173 -22.84 -8.22 25.15
CA PHE A 173 -21.46 -8.20 24.69
C PHE A 173 -21.30 -7.06 23.68
N ASP A 174 -20.09 -6.53 23.55
CA ASP A 174 -19.79 -5.40 22.67
C ASP A 174 -18.28 -5.36 22.37
N SER A 175 -17.93 -4.70 21.27
CA SER A 175 -16.54 -4.32 20.96
C SER A 175 -16.55 -2.89 20.45
N TYR A 176 -15.65 -2.05 20.96
CA TYR A 176 -15.59 -0.64 20.60
C TYR A 176 -14.16 -0.16 20.40
N TYR A 177 -13.91 0.51 19.27
CA TYR A 177 -12.64 1.12 18.95
C TYR A 177 -12.51 2.47 19.68
N LEU A 178 -11.43 2.63 20.45
CA LEU A 178 -11.09 3.84 21.18
C LEU A 178 -10.25 4.82 20.35
N GLN A 179 -9.98 4.47 19.10
CA GLN A 179 -9.19 5.23 18.14
C GLN A 179 -9.68 4.87 16.73
N GLY A 180 -9.72 5.85 15.82
CA GLY A 180 -10.04 5.68 14.40
C GLY A 180 -8.84 5.98 13.50
N TYR A 181 -9.03 5.80 12.20
CA TYR A 181 -8.06 6.26 11.18
C TYR A 181 -8.12 7.77 11.00
N GLU A 182 -9.33 8.35 11.01
CA GLU A 182 -9.48 9.81 11.04
C GLU A 182 -9.16 10.35 12.45
N PRO A 183 -8.43 11.47 12.54
CA PRO A 183 -8.07 12.07 13.81
C PRO A 183 -9.30 12.40 14.66
N THR A 184 -9.23 12.15 15.98
CA THR A 184 -10.35 12.36 16.90
C THR A 184 -9.93 13.17 18.11
N GLY A 185 -10.59 14.30 18.34
CA GLY A 185 -10.28 15.22 19.42
C GLY A 185 -10.58 14.68 20.82
N LEU A 186 -11.67 13.91 20.97
CA LEU A 186 -12.02 13.22 22.21
C LEU A 186 -12.92 12.02 21.94
N VAL A 187 -12.55 10.87 22.48
CA VAL A 187 -13.39 9.67 22.56
C VAL A 187 -13.85 9.48 24.00
N HIS A 188 -15.17 9.42 24.22
CA HIS A 188 -15.79 9.08 25.48
C HIS A 188 -16.63 7.80 25.30
N LEU A 189 -16.29 6.76 26.06
CA LEU A 189 -16.98 5.48 26.06
C LEU A 189 -17.45 5.17 27.48
N HIS A 190 -18.72 4.81 27.66
CA HIS A 190 -19.27 4.53 28.98
C HIS A 190 -20.29 3.40 28.96
N TYR A 191 -20.13 2.39 29.83
CA TYR A 191 -21.12 1.35 30.10
C TYR A 191 -21.64 1.47 31.53
N ILE A 192 -22.96 1.51 31.69
CA ILE A 192 -23.62 1.41 33.00
C ILE A 192 -24.37 0.09 33.12
N ILE A 193 -24.09 -0.63 34.21
CA ILE A 193 -24.48 -2.03 34.39
C ILE A 193 -25.05 -2.22 35.80
N PRO A 194 -26.18 -2.93 35.95
CA PRO A 194 -26.67 -3.37 37.26
C PRO A 194 -25.66 -4.22 38.03
N ASN A 195 -25.54 -4.01 39.34
CA ASN A 195 -24.58 -4.73 40.18
C ASN A 195 -24.84 -6.26 40.28
N ASN A 196 -26.03 -6.73 39.89
CA ASN A 196 -26.36 -8.15 39.81
C ASN A 196 -25.92 -8.80 38.49
N ARG A 197 -25.43 -8.02 37.53
CA ARG A 197 -24.89 -8.49 36.25
C ARG A 197 -23.37 -8.35 36.26
N LYS A 198 -22.68 -9.31 35.66
CA LYS A 198 -21.21 -9.33 35.58
C LYS A 198 -20.78 -9.22 34.14
N LEU A 199 -20.12 -8.12 33.81
CA LEU A 199 -19.53 -7.87 32.49
C LEU A 199 -18.00 -7.89 32.60
N HIS A 200 -17.36 -8.73 31.79
CA HIS A 200 -15.90 -8.78 31.71
C HIS A 200 -15.43 -7.80 30.65
N PHE A 201 -14.31 -7.11 30.90
CA PHE A 201 -13.67 -6.19 29.96
C PHE A 201 -12.27 -6.64 29.62
N LYS A 202 -11.85 -6.41 28.37
CA LYS A 202 -10.47 -6.62 27.92
C LYS A 202 -10.05 -5.52 26.96
N SER A 203 -8.87 -4.95 27.20
CA SER A 203 -8.25 -3.92 26.36
C SER A 203 -7.23 -4.55 25.42
N PHE A 204 -7.18 -4.06 24.17
CA PHE A 204 -6.30 -4.56 23.12
C PHE A 204 -5.43 -3.44 22.53
N ASN A 205 -4.28 -3.80 21.95
CA ASN A 205 -3.38 -2.89 21.23
C ASN A 205 -2.93 -1.66 22.06
N GLY A 206 -2.73 -1.85 23.36
CA GLY A 206 -2.34 -0.76 24.26
C GLY A 206 -3.48 0.20 24.63
N ALA A 207 -4.74 -0.17 24.38
CA ALA A 207 -5.90 0.55 24.90
C ALA A 207 -5.80 0.68 26.45
N PRO A 208 -6.15 1.85 27.02
CA PRO A 208 -6.17 2.05 28.46
C PRO A 208 -7.06 1.03 29.17
N GLN A 209 -6.69 0.69 30.40
CA GLN A 209 -7.52 -0.16 31.25
C GLN A 209 -8.79 0.59 31.67
N VAL A 210 -9.86 -0.16 31.92
CA VAL A 210 -11.17 0.38 32.29
C VAL A 210 -11.10 1.16 33.61
N ARG A 211 -11.72 2.34 33.66
CA ARG A 211 -12.02 3.05 34.92
C ARG A 211 -13.42 2.66 35.37
N GLN A 212 -13.60 2.43 36.68
CA GLN A 212 -14.88 1.98 37.22
C GLN A 212 -15.31 2.78 38.45
N GLU A 213 -16.62 3.02 38.57
CA GLU A 213 -17.27 3.69 39.69
C GLU A 213 -18.62 3.01 40.00
N SER A 214 -18.83 2.51 41.22
CA SER A 214 -20.12 1.92 41.62
C SER A 214 -20.95 2.91 42.44
N LYS A 215 -22.20 3.17 42.03
CA LYS A 215 -23.13 4.05 42.75
C LYS A 215 -24.57 3.62 42.51
N GLY A 216 -25.39 3.59 43.56
CA GLY A 216 -26.85 3.42 43.44
C GLY A 216 -27.29 2.10 42.79
N GLY A 217 -26.63 0.99 43.11
CA GLY A 217 -26.97 -0.33 42.56
C GLY A 217 -26.49 -0.58 41.13
N MET A 218 -25.81 0.40 40.53
CA MET A 218 -25.19 0.31 39.22
C MET A 218 -23.67 0.50 39.33
N THR A 219 -22.95 -0.05 38.36
CA THR A 219 -21.52 0.18 38.15
C THR A 219 -21.29 0.80 36.79
N SER A 220 -20.59 1.94 36.78
CA SER A 220 -20.15 2.71 35.62
C SER A 220 -18.74 2.25 35.24
N TYR A 221 -18.53 1.92 33.97
CA TYR A 221 -17.24 1.58 33.37
C TYR A 221 -16.97 2.55 32.23
N PHE A 222 -15.86 3.30 32.23
CA PHE A 222 -15.67 4.38 31.26
C PHE A 222 -14.23 4.64 30.83
N TRP A 223 -14.11 5.19 29.62
CA TRP A 223 -12.89 5.68 28.98
C TRP A 223 -13.13 7.10 28.50
N GLU A 224 -12.10 7.93 28.61
CA GLU A 224 -12.12 9.30 28.11
C GLU A 224 -10.70 9.61 27.63
N ILE A 225 -10.54 9.71 26.31
CA ILE A 225 -9.24 9.62 25.66
C ILE A 225 -9.12 10.76 24.66
N ASN A 226 -8.07 11.55 24.84
CA ASN A 226 -7.54 12.47 23.84
C ASN A 226 -6.37 11.75 23.17
N ASP A 227 -6.48 11.44 21.88
CA ASP A 227 -5.40 10.81 21.10
C ASP A 227 -5.31 11.52 19.74
N ASP A 228 -4.20 12.22 19.51
CA ASP A 228 -3.95 12.98 18.28
C ASP A 228 -3.12 12.21 17.27
N LYS A 229 -2.67 10.99 17.59
CA LYS A 229 -1.81 10.23 16.70
C LYS A 229 -2.65 9.49 15.65
N PRO A 230 -2.48 9.79 14.35
CA PRO A 230 -3.11 9.01 13.31
C PRO A 230 -2.54 7.58 13.33
N VAL A 231 -3.41 6.61 13.05
CA VAL A 231 -2.99 5.26 12.70
C VAL A 231 -3.06 5.16 11.20
N VAL A 232 -2.01 4.69 10.55
CA VAL A 232 -2.01 4.50 9.10
C VAL A 232 -2.53 3.11 8.78
N TYR A 233 -3.50 3.04 7.86
CA TYR A 233 -3.91 1.77 7.29
C TYR A 233 -2.90 1.33 6.23
N GLU A 234 -2.29 0.17 6.44
CA GLU A 234 -1.36 -0.42 5.47
C GLU A 234 -2.07 -1.45 4.60
N SER A 235 -2.05 -1.25 3.27
CA SER A 235 -2.60 -2.19 2.28
C SER A 235 -2.07 -3.62 2.49
N TYR A 236 -2.87 -4.63 2.15
CA TYR A 236 -2.54 -6.04 2.36
C TYR A 236 -2.29 -6.42 3.83
N SER A 237 -2.80 -5.67 4.81
CA SER A 237 -2.83 -6.15 6.20
C SER A 237 -3.82 -7.31 6.35
N PRO A 238 -3.51 -8.38 7.11
CA PRO A 238 -4.47 -9.46 7.36
C PRO A 238 -5.73 -8.94 8.03
N SER A 239 -6.89 -9.52 7.69
CA SER A 239 -8.21 -9.07 8.19
C SER A 239 -8.38 -9.16 9.72
N TRP A 240 -7.59 -9.99 10.40
CA TRP A 240 -7.58 -10.09 11.86
C TRP A 240 -6.69 -9.05 12.54
N TYR A 241 -5.78 -8.42 11.79
CA TYR A 241 -4.85 -7.44 12.31
C TYR A 241 -5.48 -6.06 12.31
N THR A 242 -5.33 -5.36 13.43
CA THR A 242 -5.64 -3.94 13.55
C THR A 242 -4.64 -3.33 14.52
N ALA A 243 -4.12 -2.15 14.19
CA ALA A 243 -3.29 -1.36 15.11
C ALA A 243 -4.14 -0.45 16.01
N LEU A 244 -5.44 -0.29 15.70
CA LEU A 244 -6.34 0.56 16.46
C LEU A 244 -6.53 0.02 17.87
N LYS A 245 -6.56 0.93 18.85
CA LYS A 245 -6.91 0.62 20.24
C LYS A 245 -8.40 0.28 20.31
N TYR A 246 -8.75 -0.84 20.95
CA TYR A 246 -10.14 -1.21 21.18
C TYR A 246 -10.32 -1.96 22.49
N VAL A 247 -11.58 -2.00 22.94
CA VAL A 247 -12.01 -2.76 24.11
C VAL A 247 -13.11 -3.72 23.71
N GLU A 248 -13.07 -4.93 24.28
CA GLU A 248 -14.17 -5.89 24.20
C GLU A 248 -14.81 -6.03 25.58
N CYS A 249 -16.11 -6.31 25.59
CA CYS A 249 -16.81 -6.72 26.78
C CYS A 249 -17.81 -7.85 26.53
N SER A 250 -18.02 -8.72 27.53
CA SER A 250 -18.94 -9.85 27.43
C SER A 250 -19.42 -10.37 28.78
N GLU A 251 -20.69 -10.78 28.84
CA GLU A 251 -21.27 -11.50 29.99
C GLU A 251 -21.10 -13.02 29.92
N PHE A 252 -20.53 -13.55 28.83
CA PHE A 252 -20.17 -14.96 28.75
C PHE A 252 -18.86 -15.21 29.49
N ASN A 253 -18.85 -16.17 30.41
CA ASN A 253 -17.67 -16.43 31.25
C ASN A 253 -16.59 -17.26 30.54
N ASN A 254 -16.98 -18.08 29.56
CA ASN A 254 -16.11 -18.99 28.85
C ASN A 254 -16.75 -19.43 27.53
N TRP A 255 -15.95 -20.01 26.63
CA TRP A 255 -16.41 -20.53 25.33
C TRP A 255 -17.43 -21.67 25.45
N ALA A 256 -17.45 -22.42 26.56
CA ALA A 256 -18.45 -23.47 26.77
C ALA A 256 -19.86 -22.89 26.96
N GLU A 257 -20.01 -21.72 27.59
CA GLU A 257 -21.31 -21.02 27.65
C GLU A 257 -21.80 -20.59 26.26
N VAL A 258 -20.89 -20.16 25.37
CA VAL A 258 -21.23 -19.82 23.97
C VAL A 258 -21.67 -21.08 23.20
N THR A 259 -20.98 -22.20 23.40
CA THR A 259 -21.35 -23.50 22.82
C THR A 259 -22.73 -23.94 23.28
N GLN A 260 -23.00 -23.84 24.59
CA GLN A 260 -24.30 -24.20 25.17
C GLN A 260 -25.41 -23.30 24.65
N TRP A 261 -25.16 -22.00 24.50
CA TRP A 261 -26.10 -21.07 23.88
C TRP A 261 -26.41 -21.48 22.45
N ASN A 262 -25.39 -21.73 21.61
CA ASN A 262 -25.59 -22.17 20.22
C ASN A 262 -26.41 -23.47 20.17
N ASN A 263 -26.09 -24.46 21.00
CA ASN A 263 -26.81 -25.72 21.05
C ASN A 263 -28.28 -25.58 21.49
N ARG A 264 -28.60 -24.59 22.33
CA ARG A 264 -30.00 -24.30 22.73
C ARG A 264 -30.79 -23.63 21.60
N ILE A 265 -30.18 -22.69 20.88
CA ILE A 265 -30.88 -21.99 19.79
C ILE A 265 -30.89 -22.82 18.49
N ASN A 266 -29.91 -23.70 18.28
CA ASN A 266 -29.77 -24.54 17.10
C ASN A 266 -29.72 -26.04 17.47
N PRO A 267 -30.80 -26.59 18.07
CA PRO A 267 -30.85 -28.03 18.33
C PRO A 267 -30.98 -28.80 17.01
N ILE A 268 -30.08 -29.74 16.75
CA ILE A 268 -30.16 -30.59 15.55
C ILE A 268 -31.38 -31.52 15.69
N PRO A 269 -32.42 -31.36 14.85
CA PRO A 269 -33.67 -32.11 15.00
C PRO A 269 -33.52 -33.55 14.48
N GLN A 270 -34.46 -34.40 14.89
CA GLN A 270 -34.65 -35.70 14.25
C GLN A 270 -35.54 -35.54 13.02
N ILE A 271 -35.18 -36.20 11.92
CA ILE A 271 -36.04 -36.23 10.72
C ILE A 271 -37.34 -36.93 11.07
N ALA A 272 -38.47 -36.35 10.63
CA ALA A 272 -39.79 -36.96 10.80
C ALA A 272 -39.82 -38.42 10.29
N THR A 273 -40.66 -39.26 10.92
CA THR A 273 -40.76 -40.70 10.58
C THR A 273 -41.28 -40.96 9.17
N SER A 274 -41.93 -39.97 8.55
CA SER A 274 -42.48 -40.01 7.20
C SER A 274 -42.33 -38.65 6.53
N GLY A 275 -42.25 -38.62 5.19
CA GLY A 275 -42.28 -37.41 4.40
C GLY A 275 -41.13 -37.29 3.39
N PRO A 276 -41.14 -36.25 2.53
CA PRO A 276 -40.22 -36.16 1.39
C PRO A 276 -38.74 -36.19 1.77
N LEU A 277 -38.35 -35.50 2.86
CA LEU A 277 -36.96 -35.50 3.34
C LEU A 277 -36.52 -36.89 3.81
N ARG A 278 -37.40 -37.61 4.51
CA ARG A 278 -37.13 -38.98 4.99
C ARG A 278 -36.95 -39.94 3.82
N ASP A 279 -37.83 -39.88 2.83
CA ASP A 279 -37.77 -40.72 1.63
C ASP A 279 -36.50 -40.44 0.83
N PHE A 280 -36.15 -39.15 0.68
CA PHE A 280 -34.91 -38.72 0.03
C PHE A 280 -33.66 -39.27 0.73
N VAL A 281 -33.59 -39.15 2.05
CA VAL A 281 -32.49 -39.69 2.87
C VAL A 281 -32.39 -41.21 2.77
N ASN A 282 -33.52 -41.92 2.82
CA ASN A 282 -33.52 -43.38 2.71
C ASN A 282 -33.08 -43.86 1.33
N LYS A 283 -33.53 -43.19 0.27
CA LYS A 283 -33.07 -43.44 -1.09
C LYS A 283 -31.57 -43.21 -1.21
N MET A 284 -31.07 -42.07 -0.73
CA MET A 284 -29.63 -41.74 -0.76
C MET A 284 -28.80 -42.76 0.02
N TRP A 285 -29.28 -43.22 1.18
CA TRP A 285 -28.61 -44.27 1.97
C TRP A 285 -28.56 -45.61 1.24
N TYR A 286 -29.66 -46.01 0.58
CA TYR A 286 -29.71 -47.21 -0.24
C TYR A 286 -28.73 -47.13 -1.42
N GLU A 287 -28.70 -46.01 -2.14
CA GLU A 287 -27.72 -45.75 -3.21
C GLU A 287 -26.28 -45.64 -2.73
N SER A 288 -26.07 -45.46 -1.42
CA SER A 288 -24.75 -45.48 -0.79
C SER A 288 -24.34 -46.89 -0.36
N GLU A 289 -25.17 -47.91 -0.63
CA GLU A 289 -24.95 -49.31 -0.22
C GLU A 289 -24.68 -49.45 1.28
N GLY A 290 -25.23 -48.53 2.09
CA GLY A 290 -24.99 -48.46 3.53
C GLY A 290 -23.56 -48.05 3.94
N GLN A 291 -22.73 -47.57 3.00
CA GLN A 291 -21.38 -47.09 3.28
C GLN A 291 -21.39 -45.65 3.80
N PRO A 292 -20.89 -45.39 5.03
CA PRO A 292 -20.95 -44.06 5.64
C PRO A 292 -20.30 -42.96 4.80
N TYR A 293 -19.09 -43.16 4.29
CA TYR A 293 -18.39 -42.14 3.50
C TYR A 293 -19.07 -41.82 2.16
N LEU A 294 -19.66 -42.82 1.50
CA LEU A 294 -20.42 -42.59 0.27
C LEU A 294 -21.70 -41.79 0.54
N PHE A 295 -22.36 -42.06 1.67
CA PHE A 295 -23.50 -41.28 2.12
C PHE A 295 -23.12 -39.84 2.47
N VAL A 296 -22.02 -39.62 3.21
CA VAL A 296 -21.52 -38.27 3.49
C VAL A 296 -21.23 -37.54 2.18
N LYS A 297 -20.54 -38.17 1.23
CA LYS A 297 -20.26 -37.55 -0.08
C LYS A 297 -21.55 -37.10 -0.76
N LYS A 298 -22.53 -37.99 -0.90
CA LYS A 298 -23.83 -37.67 -1.53
C LYS A 298 -24.61 -36.60 -0.78
N ALA A 299 -24.62 -36.63 0.55
CA ALA A 299 -25.33 -35.65 1.38
C ALA A 299 -24.66 -34.26 1.29
N THR A 300 -23.32 -34.22 1.34
CA THR A 300 -22.55 -32.99 1.18
C THR A 300 -22.70 -32.43 -0.23
N ASP A 301 -22.59 -33.25 -1.29
CA ASP A 301 -22.81 -32.84 -2.68
C ASP A 301 -24.20 -32.25 -2.89
N PHE A 302 -25.21 -32.89 -2.31
CA PHE A 302 -26.58 -32.41 -2.33
C PHE A 302 -26.70 -31.03 -1.64
N VAL A 303 -26.21 -30.88 -0.42
CA VAL A 303 -26.33 -29.60 0.30
C VAL A 303 -25.50 -28.51 -0.36
N GLN A 304 -24.29 -28.81 -0.84
CA GLN A 304 -23.42 -27.84 -1.50
C GLN A 304 -24.04 -27.34 -2.80
N ASN A 305 -24.49 -28.24 -3.67
CA ASN A 305 -24.82 -27.92 -5.06
C ASN A 305 -26.31 -27.75 -5.36
N GLU A 306 -27.20 -28.36 -4.56
CA GLU A 306 -28.66 -28.33 -4.79
C GLU A 306 -29.43 -27.42 -3.81
N ILE A 307 -28.74 -26.86 -2.81
CA ILE A 307 -29.29 -25.84 -1.90
C ILE A 307 -28.58 -24.53 -2.17
N ARG A 308 -29.27 -23.59 -2.82
CA ARG A 308 -28.72 -22.28 -3.18
C ARG A 308 -28.41 -21.44 -1.93
N TYR A 309 -27.27 -20.76 -1.91
CA TYR A 309 -26.97 -19.84 -0.81
C TYR A 309 -27.90 -18.63 -0.87
N MET A 310 -28.67 -18.41 0.20
CA MET A 310 -29.51 -17.22 0.38
C MET A 310 -29.84 -17.08 1.88
N GLY A 311 -29.40 -15.99 2.49
CA GLY A 311 -29.64 -15.70 3.91
C GLY A 311 -30.87 -14.84 4.12
N ILE A 312 -31.75 -15.26 5.02
CA ILE A 312 -32.85 -14.43 5.54
C ILE A 312 -32.61 -14.30 7.04
N GLU A 313 -31.89 -13.24 7.41
CA GLU A 313 -31.27 -13.07 8.73
C GLU A 313 -32.07 -12.11 9.62
N MET A 314 -33.40 -12.16 9.53
CA MET A 314 -34.30 -11.25 10.23
C MET A 314 -34.71 -11.77 11.60
N GLY A 315 -34.63 -10.91 12.62
CA GLY A 315 -35.04 -11.25 13.99
C GLY A 315 -34.24 -12.42 14.56
N GLU A 316 -34.93 -13.47 15.04
CA GLU A 316 -34.25 -14.65 15.61
C GLU A 316 -33.45 -15.46 14.56
N TYR A 317 -33.83 -15.39 13.28
CA TYR A 317 -33.13 -16.07 12.19
C TYR A 317 -31.81 -15.39 11.81
N SER A 318 -31.41 -14.33 12.52
CA SER A 318 -30.02 -13.85 12.48
C SER A 318 -29.04 -14.95 12.95
N HIS A 319 -29.40 -15.75 13.96
CA HIS A 319 -28.52 -16.79 14.53
C HIS A 319 -29.19 -18.17 14.63
N ARG A 320 -30.53 -18.23 14.63
CA ARG A 320 -31.28 -19.49 14.61
C ARG A 320 -31.42 -20.01 13.18
N ALA A 321 -31.08 -21.28 12.94
CA ALA A 321 -31.30 -21.95 11.67
C ALA A 321 -32.79 -22.29 11.45
N ASN A 322 -33.21 -22.29 10.19
CA ASN A 322 -34.49 -22.82 9.75
C ASN A 322 -34.54 -24.35 9.92
N LEU A 323 -35.76 -24.89 9.95
CA LEU A 323 -35.98 -26.35 9.99
C LEU A 323 -35.44 -27.03 8.71
N PRO A 324 -34.77 -28.19 8.82
CA PRO A 324 -34.26 -28.94 7.66
C PRO A 324 -35.30 -29.25 6.60
N GLU A 325 -36.53 -29.59 6.99
CA GLU A 325 -37.64 -29.84 6.07
C GLU A 325 -37.98 -28.61 5.22
N LYS A 326 -37.93 -27.41 5.83
CA LYS A 326 -38.16 -26.14 5.13
C LYS A 326 -37.03 -25.85 4.16
N VAL A 327 -35.78 -25.97 4.60
CA VAL A 327 -34.58 -25.75 3.74
C VAL A 327 -34.59 -26.73 2.55
N PHE A 328 -34.90 -28.01 2.80
CA PHE A 328 -35.02 -29.03 1.76
C PHE A 328 -36.13 -28.71 0.75
N GLN A 329 -37.29 -28.25 1.22
CA GLN A 329 -38.42 -27.91 0.35
C GLN A 329 -38.15 -26.65 -0.48
N GLN A 330 -37.57 -25.61 0.13
CA GLN A 330 -37.36 -24.31 -0.53
C GLN A 330 -36.10 -24.25 -1.40
N ARG A 331 -35.17 -25.21 -1.24
CA ARG A 331 -33.91 -25.32 -2.01
C ARG A 331 -32.95 -24.12 -1.84
N TYR A 332 -33.04 -23.40 -0.73
CA TYR A 332 -32.08 -22.36 -0.38
C TYR A 332 -31.92 -22.21 1.14
N GLY A 333 -30.79 -21.63 1.56
CA GLY A 333 -30.45 -21.29 2.95
C GLY A 333 -29.05 -20.71 3.06
N ASP A 334 -28.72 -20.09 4.18
CA ASP A 334 -27.37 -19.57 4.50
C ASP A 334 -26.48 -20.63 5.20
N CYS A 335 -25.36 -20.20 5.78
CA CYS A 335 -24.39 -21.08 6.44
C CYS A 335 -24.99 -21.95 7.56
N LYS A 336 -25.84 -21.37 8.41
CA LYS A 336 -26.48 -22.09 9.53
C LYS A 336 -27.58 -23.02 9.02
N ASP A 337 -28.35 -22.62 8.02
CA ASP A 337 -29.40 -23.45 7.42
C ASP A 337 -28.81 -24.68 6.70
N LYS A 338 -27.76 -24.46 5.90
CA LYS A 338 -27.09 -25.54 5.17
C LYS A 338 -26.35 -26.49 6.12
N SER A 339 -25.72 -25.97 7.17
CA SER A 339 -25.09 -26.77 8.22
C SER A 339 -26.11 -27.59 9.02
N MET A 340 -27.23 -26.98 9.41
CA MET A 340 -28.32 -27.66 10.11
C MET A 340 -28.90 -28.80 9.27
N LEU A 341 -29.16 -28.56 7.98
CA LEU A 341 -29.62 -29.59 7.05
C LEU A 341 -28.60 -30.74 6.97
N LEU A 342 -27.34 -30.45 6.65
CA LEU A 342 -26.31 -31.49 6.52
C LEU A 342 -26.16 -32.32 7.82
N ALA A 343 -26.02 -31.68 8.97
CA ALA A 343 -25.89 -32.37 10.26
C ALA A 343 -27.11 -33.26 10.54
N THR A 344 -28.32 -32.82 10.19
CA THR A 344 -29.57 -33.60 10.33
C THR A 344 -29.57 -34.84 9.42
N LEU A 345 -29.14 -34.71 8.16
CA LEU A 345 -29.02 -35.84 7.24
C LEU A 345 -28.06 -36.90 7.80
N LEU A 346 -26.89 -36.47 8.29
CA LEU A 346 -25.85 -37.36 8.83
C LEU A 346 -26.32 -38.08 10.10
N LYS A 347 -26.90 -37.36 11.07
CA LYS A 347 -27.40 -37.95 12.31
C LYS A 347 -28.50 -38.99 12.08
N SER A 348 -29.33 -38.82 11.05
CA SER A 348 -30.40 -39.76 10.73
C SER A 348 -29.92 -41.18 10.36
N LYS A 349 -28.61 -41.32 10.07
CA LYS A 349 -27.93 -42.60 9.76
C LYS A 349 -26.82 -42.93 10.77
N ASN A 350 -26.95 -42.43 12.01
CA ASN A 350 -26.02 -42.68 13.12
C ASN A 350 -24.57 -42.26 12.83
N ILE A 351 -24.37 -41.26 11.96
CA ILE A 351 -23.09 -40.60 11.79
C ILE A 351 -23.05 -39.45 12.81
N ASP A 352 -22.03 -39.45 13.68
CA ASP A 352 -21.88 -38.41 14.69
C ASP A 352 -21.51 -37.09 14.00
N ALA A 353 -22.29 -36.04 14.27
CA ALA A 353 -22.17 -34.74 13.60
C ALA A 353 -22.56 -33.60 14.54
N GLY A 354 -21.86 -32.47 14.46
CA GLY A 354 -22.07 -31.28 15.26
C GLY A 354 -22.06 -30.00 14.42
N LEU A 355 -22.66 -28.94 14.97
CA LEU A 355 -22.59 -27.60 14.39
C LEU A 355 -21.40 -26.87 15.01
N VAL A 356 -20.56 -26.29 14.16
CA VAL A 356 -19.31 -25.62 14.55
C VAL A 356 -19.42 -24.14 14.22
N LEU A 357 -19.08 -23.28 15.18
CA LEU A 357 -18.97 -21.84 14.92
C LEU A 357 -17.54 -21.49 14.51
N ALA A 358 -17.41 -20.74 13.41
CA ALA A 358 -16.15 -20.33 12.83
C ALA A 358 -16.10 -18.81 12.59
N ASN A 359 -14.89 -18.29 12.44
CA ASN A 359 -14.66 -16.93 11.99
C ASN A 359 -13.89 -16.94 10.66
N THR A 360 -14.52 -16.47 9.59
CA THR A 360 -13.93 -16.46 8.24
C THR A 360 -12.90 -15.35 8.03
N TYR A 361 -12.81 -14.38 8.94
CA TYR A 361 -11.86 -13.26 8.89
C TYR A 361 -10.70 -13.41 9.88
N LYS A 362 -10.86 -14.21 10.95
CA LYS A 362 -9.87 -14.40 12.01
C LYS A 362 -9.36 -15.84 12.03
N ASN A 363 -8.36 -16.11 11.18
CA ASN A 363 -7.59 -17.35 11.26
C ASN A 363 -6.59 -17.39 12.44
N ARG A 364 -6.38 -16.26 13.14
CA ARG A 364 -5.54 -16.13 14.34
C ARG A 364 -6.17 -15.16 15.34
N GLY A 365 -5.85 -15.32 16.63
CA GLY A 365 -6.17 -14.34 17.68
C GLY A 365 -7.53 -14.52 18.34
N LEU A 366 -8.32 -15.52 17.93
CA LEU A 366 -9.62 -15.82 18.55
C LEU A 366 -9.47 -16.24 20.01
N GLU A 367 -8.38 -16.93 20.34
CA GLU A 367 -8.00 -17.29 21.71
C GLU A 367 -7.75 -16.08 22.63
N ALA A 368 -7.40 -14.93 22.05
CA ALA A 368 -7.21 -13.70 22.80
C ALA A 368 -8.52 -12.91 22.98
N ALA A 369 -9.57 -13.20 22.21
CA ALA A 369 -10.86 -12.52 22.33
C ALA A 369 -11.61 -12.92 23.61
N LEU A 370 -12.55 -12.08 24.05
CA LEU A 370 -13.51 -12.50 25.08
C LEU A 370 -14.52 -13.49 24.50
N PRO A 371 -14.96 -14.50 25.28
CA PRO A 371 -16.02 -15.40 24.85
C PRO A 371 -17.28 -14.61 24.49
N SER A 372 -17.75 -14.71 23.26
CA SER A 372 -19.03 -14.11 22.83
C SER A 372 -19.50 -14.74 21.52
N PRO A 373 -20.81 -14.73 21.25
CA PRO A 373 -21.34 -15.05 19.92
C PRO A 373 -20.76 -14.14 18.81
N HIS A 374 -20.46 -12.87 19.13
CA HIS A 374 -19.90 -11.89 18.18
C HIS A 374 -18.53 -12.29 17.61
N ALA A 375 -17.81 -13.20 18.28
CA ALA A 375 -16.52 -13.67 17.81
C ALA A 375 -16.62 -14.60 16.58
N PHE A 376 -17.82 -15.01 16.19
CA PHE A 376 -18.08 -15.92 15.07
C PHE A 376 -19.01 -15.27 14.05
N ASN A 377 -18.77 -15.55 12.77
CA ASN A 377 -19.56 -15.02 11.64
C ASN A 377 -20.01 -16.12 10.67
N HIS A 378 -19.74 -17.39 10.98
CA HIS A 378 -20.01 -18.52 10.09
C HIS A 378 -20.29 -19.80 10.87
N MET A 379 -21.06 -20.70 10.28
CA MET A 379 -21.39 -22.01 10.85
C MET A 379 -21.13 -23.13 9.84
N VAL A 380 -20.43 -24.17 10.29
CA VAL A 380 -20.04 -25.35 9.50
C VAL A 380 -20.36 -26.65 10.24
N VAL A 381 -20.05 -27.79 9.65
CA VAL A 381 -20.32 -29.11 10.25
C VAL A 381 -19.02 -29.83 10.60
N GLU A 382 -18.96 -30.41 11.79
CA GLU A 382 -17.99 -31.46 12.12
C GLU A 382 -18.67 -32.81 12.10
N LEU A 383 -17.92 -33.87 11.77
CA LEU A 383 -18.38 -35.24 11.83
C LEU A 383 -17.29 -36.18 12.31
N SER A 384 -17.71 -37.34 12.83
CA SER A 384 -16.82 -38.43 13.24
C SER A 384 -17.31 -39.76 12.68
N ILE A 385 -16.47 -40.43 11.89
CA ILE A 385 -16.73 -41.78 11.37
C ILE A 385 -15.58 -42.68 11.82
N GLN A 386 -15.89 -43.71 12.61
CA GLN A 386 -14.90 -44.68 13.11
C GLN A 386 -13.69 -44.00 13.82
N GLY A 387 -13.94 -42.89 14.53
CA GLY A 387 -12.91 -42.13 15.24
C GLY A 387 -12.14 -41.11 14.39
N ARG A 388 -12.34 -41.08 13.06
CA ARG A 388 -11.78 -40.02 12.21
C ARG A 388 -12.69 -38.80 12.23
N ARG A 389 -12.20 -37.72 12.86
CA ARG A 389 -12.83 -36.39 12.83
C ARG A 389 -12.56 -35.67 11.51
N GLN A 390 -13.56 -34.96 11.03
CA GLN A 390 -13.48 -34.15 9.82
C GLN A 390 -14.43 -32.95 9.91
N TYR A 391 -14.05 -31.84 9.29
CA TYR A 391 -14.89 -30.66 9.10
C TYR A 391 -15.34 -30.56 7.64
N ILE A 392 -16.57 -30.09 7.44
CA ILE A 392 -17.16 -29.83 6.13
C ILE A 392 -17.82 -28.46 6.18
N ASP A 393 -17.46 -27.61 5.22
CA ASP A 393 -18.20 -26.38 4.97
C ASP A 393 -19.25 -26.65 3.87
N PRO A 394 -20.55 -26.74 4.23
CA PRO A 394 -21.60 -27.03 3.27
C PRO A 394 -21.88 -25.86 2.33
N THR A 395 -21.27 -24.69 2.54
CA THR A 395 -21.49 -23.48 1.73
C THR A 395 -20.58 -23.39 0.51
N ILE A 396 -19.51 -24.18 0.46
CA ILE A 396 -18.59 -24.23 -0.68
C ILE A 396 -19.19 -25.11 -1.78
N THR A 397 -19.57 -24.51 -2.89
CA THR A 397 -20.12 -25.22 -4.06
C THR A 397 -19.03 -25.86 -4.90
N ASN A 398 -19.40 -26.82 -5.76
CA ASN A 398 -18.55 -27.36 -6.81
C ASN A 398 -17.30 -28.11 -6.33
N GLN A 399 -17.29 -28.60 -5.08
CA GLN A 399 -16.17 -29.37 -4.57
C GLN A 399 -16.07 -30.76 -5.18
N GLY A 400 -14.91 -31.08 -5.75
CA GLY A 400 -14.59 -32.42 -6.26
C GLY A 400 -13.92 -33.33 -5.23
N GLY A 401 -13.54 -34.52 -5.67
CA GLY A 401 -12.62 -35.39 -4.95
C GLY A 401 -13.26 -36.32 -3.91
N ASP A 402 -12.40 -37.12 -3.28
CA ASP A 402 -12.77 -37.96 -2.13
C ASP A 402 -13.25 -37.06 -0.99
N ILE A 403 -14.42 -37.40 -0.43
CA ILE A 403 -15.00 -36.73 0.72
C ILE A 403 -14.02 -36.61 1.89
N LYS A 404 -13.12 -37.59 2.08
CA LYS A 404 -12.13 -37.63 3.17
C LYS A 404 -11.05 -36.55 3.07
N SER A 405 -10.83 -36.01 1.88
CA SER A 405 -9.79 -35.01 1.57
C SER A 405 -10.37 -33.73 0.97
N ARG A 406 -11.70 -33.52 1.09
CA ARG A 406 -12.30 -32.27 0.64
C ARG A 406 -11.67 -31.08 1.34
N TYR A 407 -11.46 -30.03 0.56
CA TYR A 407 -10.92 -28.79 1.06
C TYR A 407 -11.84 -28.21 2.14
N PHE A 408 -11.22 -27.80 3.24
CA PHE A 408 -11.85 -27.05 4.30
C PHE A 408 -10.96 -25.83 4.58
N PRO A 409 -11.51 -24.59 4.53
CA PRO A 409 -10.70 -23.38 4.70
C PRO A 409 -10.00 -23.29 6.06
N ALA A 410 -8.87 -22.59 6.08
CA ALA A 410 -8.08 -22.35 7.28
C ALA A 410 -8.73 -21.30 8.22
N TYR A 411 -9.88 -21.63 8.80
CA TYR A 411 -10.59 -20.78 9.77
C TYR A 411 -9.89 -20.67 11.14
N GLY A 412 -8.68 -21.21 11.28
CA GLY A 412 -7.91 -21.15 12.51
C GLY A 412 -8.54 -21.97 13.64
N LYS A 413 -8.92 -21.29 14.72
CA LYS A 413 -9.63 -21.90 15.85
C LYS A 413 -11.14 -21.79 15.66
N VAL A 414 -11.85 -22.85 16.00
CA VAL A 414 -13.31 -22.91 15.95
C VAL A 414 -13.93 -23.39 17.25
N LEU A 415 -15.23 -23.18 17.41
CA LEU A 415 -15.97 -23.69 18.55
C LEU A 415 -16.79 -24.92 18.14
N SER A 416 -16.33 -26.09 18.60
CA SER A 416 -16.95 -27.39 18.31
C SER A 416 -18.31 -27.53 19.02
N GLY A 417 -19.25 -28.17 18.34
CA GLY A 417 -20.56 -28.55 18.89
C GLY A 417 -20.57 -29.94 19.55
N LEU A 418 -19.61 -30.79 19.20
CA LEU A 418 -19.39 -32.13 19.79
C LEU A 418 -18.49 -32.07 21.02
N ASP A 419 -17.40 -31.30 20.95
CA ASP A 419 -16.48 -31.13 22.06
C ASP A 419 -17.00 -30.05 23.02
N LYS A 420 -17.10 -30.39 24.31
CA LYS A 420 -17.51 -29.44 25.35
C LYS A 420 -16.37 -28.49 25.79
N ASN A 421 -15.19 -28.64 25.18
CA ASN A 421 -13.94 -28.06 25.65
C ASN A 421 -13.45 -26.95 24.70
N GLY A 422 -14.00 -25.74 24.86
CA GLY A 422 -13.40 -24.50 24.35
C GLY A 422 -13.08 -24.48 22.84
N LEU A 423 -12.18 -23.59 22.46
CA LEU A 423 -11.73 -23.43 21.08
C LEU A 423 -10.84 -24.61 20.66
N THR A 424 -11.08 -25.15 19.47
CA THR A 424 -10.35 -26.26 18.87
C THR A 424 -9.61 -25.80 17.63
N ASP A 425 -8.37 -26.26 17.44
CA ASP A 425 -7.60 -25.99 16.23
C ASP A 425 -8.12 -26.84 15.06
N ILE A 426 -8.33 -26.19 13.92
CA ILE A 426 -8.56 -26.91 12.67
C ILE A 426 -7.19 -27.26 12.06
N PRO A 427 -6.95 -28.54 11.72
CA PRO A 427 -5.74 -28.91 11.00
C PRO A 427 -5.65 -28.13 9.69
N GLN A 428 -4.55 -27.40 9.50
CA GLN A 428 -4.27 -26.77 8.22
C GLN A 428 -3.76 -27.84 7.25
N ASN A 429 -4.59 -28.21 6.30
CA ASN A 429 -4.17 -29.04 5.18
C ASN A 429 -3.70 -28.12 4.05
N VAL A 430 -2.50 -28.35 3.52
CA VAL A 430 -2.04 -27.66 2.31
C VAL A 430 -3.00 -28.04 1.19
N ALA A 431 -3.69 -27.03 0.64
CA ALA A 431 -4.75 -27.23 -0.34
C ALA A 431 -4.35 -26.63 -1.68
N GLY A 432 -4.72 -27.38 -2.73
CA GLY A 432 -4.73 -27.00 -4.14
C GLY A 432 -3.39 -26.61 -4.75
N ASN A 433 -3.13 -27.11 -5.94
CA ASN A 433 -1.93 -26.74 -6.70
C ASN A 433 -2.33 -26.28 -8.10
N ILE A 434 -1.62 -25.27 -8.58
CA ILE A 434 -1.74 -24.73 -9.94
C ILE A 434 -0.44 -25.05 -10.69
N LYS A 435 -0.52 -25.87 -11.74
CA LYS A 435 0.61 -26.10 -12.66
C LYS A 435 0.34 -25.39 -13.97
N ILE A 436 1.16 -24.40 -14.31
CA ILE A 436 1.09 -23.67 -15.56
C ILE A 436 2.28 -24.04 -16.41
N ARG A 437 2.02 -24.39 -17.67
CA ARG A 437 3.06 -24.66 -18.68
C ARG A 437 2.79 -23.85 -19.94
N GLU A 438 3.69 -22.93 -20.24
CA GLU A 438 3.72 -22.16 -21.47
C GLU A 438 4.78 -22.70 -22.42
N VAL A 439 4.38 -23.09 -23.62
CA VAL A 439 5.28 -23.53 -24.68
C VAL A 439 5.24 -22.51 -25.81
N LEU A 440 6.29 -21.70 -25.90
CA LEU A 440 6.50 -20.69 -26.92
C LEU A 440 7.38 -21.25 -28.04
N THR A 441 6.77 -21.66 -29.14
CA THR A 441 7.48 -22.18 -30.31
C THR A 441 7.70 -21.06 -31.34
N LEU A 442 8.97 -20.67 -31.53
CA LEU A 442 9.38 -19.68 -32.53
C LEU A 442 9.44 -20.34 -33.91
N GLU A 443 8.68 -19.81 -34.86
CA GLU A 443 8.52 -20.35 -36.22
C GLU A 443 9.37 -19.61 -37.27
N GLY A 444 10.22 -18.69 -36.80
CA GLY A 444 10.97 -17.76 -37.64
C GLY A 444 10.12 -16.60 -38.17
N LYS A 445 10.76 -15.66 -38.87
CA LYS A 445 10.20 -14.37 -39.32
C LYS A 445 9.49 -13.61 -38.20
N PHE A 446 9.98 -13.75 -36.96
CA PHE A 446 9.38 -13.19 -35.75
C PHE A 446 7.95 -13.65 -35.47
N ASN A 447 7.51 -14.78 -36.04
CA ASN A 447 6.24 -15.42 -35.72
C ASN A 447 6.45 -16.52 -34.69
N ALA A 448 5.45 -16.73 -33.85
CA ALA A 448 5.46 -17.79 -32.85
C ALA A 448 4.06 -18.36 -32.62
N THR A 449 4.03 -19.55 -32.03
CA THR A 449 2.83 -20.12 -31.43
C THR A 449 3.06 -20.25 -29.93
N LEU A 450 2.03 -19.91 -29.15
CA LEU A 450 2.03 -20.07 -27.71
C LEU A 450 0.92 -21.07 -27.34
N GLU A 451 1.31 -22.15 -26.69
CA GLU A 451 0.39 -23.12 -26.10
C GLU A 451 0.51 -23.03 -24.58
N VAL A 452 -0.62 -22.84 -23.90
CA VAL A 452 -0.68 -22.71 -22.45
C VAL A 452 -1.52 -23.86 -21.93
N THR A 453 -0.97 -24.64 -21.02
CA THR A 453 -1.73 -25.67 -20.29
C THR A 453 -1.69 -25.33 -18.81
N THR A 454 -2.86 -25.15 -18.21
CA THR A 454 -2.99 -24.93 -16.76
C THR A 454 -3.79 -26.06 -16.14
N THR A 455 -3.18 -26.74 -15.16
CA THR A 455 -3.85 -27.76 -14.35
C THR A 455 -4.10 -27.20 -12.96
N TYR A 456 -5.36 -27.16 -12.55
CA TYR A 456 -5.81 -26.80 -11.21
C TYR A 456 -6.19 -28.08 -10.48
N SER A 457 -5.81 -28.20 -9.21
CA SER A 457 -6.16 -29.33 -8.35
C SER A 457 -6.69 -28.85 -7.00
N GLY A 458 -7.44 -29.70 -6.28
CA GLY A 458 -7.94 -29.36 -4.94
C GLY A 458 -8.86 -28.13 -4.95
N ASN A 459 -8.70 -27.21 -3.98
CA ASN A 459 -9.54 -26.01 -3.91
C ASN A 459 -9.40 -25.09 -5.13
N GLU A 460 -8.25 -25.11 -5.80
CA GLU A 460 -8.06 -24.34 -7.02
C GLU A 460 -8.89 -24.91 -8.18
N ALA A 461 -9.09 -26.23 -8.22
CA ALA A 461 -10.03 -26.86 -9.15
C ALA A 461 -11.49 -26.46 -8.82
N ASP A 462 -11.86 -26.41 -7.54
CA ASP A 462 -13.18 -25.97 -7.08
C ASP A 462 -13.46 -24.50 -7.49
N ASN A 463 -12.47 -23.63 -7.30
CA ASN A 463 -12.52 -22.22 -7.65
C ASN A 463 -12.68 -22.02 -9.16
N ILE A 464 -11.83 -22.65 -9.98
CA ILE A 464 -11.86 -22.47 -11.44
C ILE A 464 -13.12 -23.09 -12.05
N ARG A 465 -13.64 -24.19 -11.50
CA ARG A 465 -14.93 -24.79 -11.89
C ARG A 465 -16.07 -23.80 -11.70
N SER A 466 -16.11 -23.15 -10.54
CA SER A 466 -17.10 -22.10 -10.24
C SER A 466 -16.97 -20.91 -11.20
N TYR A 467 -15.74 -20.44 -11.46
CA TYR A 467 -15.48 -19.36 -12.42
C TYR A 467 -15.97 -19.68 -13.84
N PHE A 468 -15.76 -20.91 -14.34
CA PHE A 468 -16.24 -21.34 -15.67
C PHE A 468 -17.75 -21.54 -15.75
N GLN A 469 -18.41 -21.87 -14.64
CA GLN A 469 -19.87 -21.97 -14.58
C GLN A 469 -20.54 -20.58 -14.52
N SER A 470 -19.92 -19.60 -13.86
CA SER A 470 -20.50 -18.27 -13.68
C SER A 470 -20.18 -17.27 -14.81
N ASN A 471 -19.27 -17.61 -15.72
CA ASN A 471 -18.83 -16.72 -16.79
C ASN A 471 -18.97 -17.36 -18.18
N ALA A 472 -19.30 -16.56 -19.18
CA ALA A 472 -19.34 -17.04 -20.55
C ALA A 472 -17.93 -17.40 -21.03
N LYS A 473 -17.77 -18.58 -21.65
CA LYS A 473 -16.47 -19.04 -22.18
C LYS A 473 -15.81 -18.02 -23.12
N ASN A 474 -16.60 -17.26 -23.89
CA ASN A 474 -16.07 -16.21 -24.76
C ASN A 474 -15.42 -15.06 -23.98
N ASP A 475 -15.97 -14.68 -22.83
CA ASP A 475 -15.41 -13.62 -21.99
C ASP A 475 -14.14 -14.09 -21.30
N ILE A 476 -14.11 -15.34 -20.82
CA ILE A 476 -12.91 -15.99 -20.29
C ILE A 476 -11.80 -15.99 -21.35
N GLN A 477 -12.12 -16.47 -22.57
CA GLN A 477 -11.19 -16.48 -23.69
C GLN A 477 -10.66 -15.08 -24.04
N LYS A 478 -11.51 -14.05 -23.93
CA LYS A 478 -11.12 -12.66 -24.16
C LYS A 478 -10.17 -12.17 -23.06
N GLN A 479 -10.50 -12.41 -21.78
CA GLN A 479 -9.65 -12.04 -20.64
C GLN A 479 -8.27 -12.70 -20.71
N TYR A 480 -8.21 -13.99 -21.05
CA TYR A 480 -6.94 -14.70 -21.24
C TYR A 480 -6.13 -14.14 -22.42
N LEU A 481 -6.78 -13.83 -23.55
CA LEU A 481 -6.11 -13.16 -24.67
C LEU A 481 -5.60 -11.76 -24.28
N GLU A 482 -6.40 -10.98 -23.55
CA GLU A 482 -6.03 -9.65 -23.04
C GLU A 482 -4.84 -9.72 -22.08
N PHE A 483 -4.76 -10.75 -21.23
CA PHE A 483 -3.60 -11.01 -20.36
C PHE A 483 -2.30 -11.13 -21.16
N TYR A 484 -2.26 -12.02 -22.17
CA TYR A 484 -1.06 -12.18 -23.00
C TYR A 484 -0.82 -11.02 -23.98
N ALA A 485 -1.86 -10.27 -24.36
CA ALA A 485 -1.72 -9.11 -25.25
C ALA A 485 -0.91 -7.97 -24.61
N LYS A 486 -0.87 -7.88 -23.27
CA LYS A 486 0.00 -6.94 -22.54
C LYS A 486 1.49 -7.18 -22.87
N THR A 487 1.89 -8.44 -22.99
CA THR A 487 3.27 -8.84 -23.32
C THR A 487 3.50 -8.89 -24.83
N TYR A 488 2.52 -9.40 -25.58
CA TYR A 488 2.58 -9.65 -27.02
C TYR A 488 1.44 -8.94 -27.77
N PRO A 489 1.57 -7.65 -28.14
CA PRO A 489 0.46 -6.84 -28.68
C PRO A 489 -0.19 -7.36 -29.98
N LYS A 490 0.48 -8.24 -30.72
CA LYS A 490 0.00 -8.84 -31.99
C LYS A 490 -0.35 -10.33 -31.83
N ILE A 491 -0.67 -10.75 -30.61
CA ILE A 491 -1.21 -12.09 -30.33
C ILE A 491 -2.66 -12.20 -30.80
N ASN A 492 -3.02 -13.36 -31.33
CA ASN A 492 -4.38 -13.69 -31.75
C ASN A 492 -4.72 -15.12 -31.32
N LYS A 493 -5.98 -15.35 -30.97
CA LYS A 493 -6.52 -16.68 -30.68
C LYS A 493 -6.33 -17.61 -31.90
N ALA A 494 -5.74 -18.79 -31.68
CA ALA A 494 -5.59 -19.83 -32.70
C ALA A 494 -6.71 -20.87 -32.61
N GLU A 495 -7.01 -21.33 -31.39
CA GLU A 495 -8.09 -22.28 -31.09
C GLU A 495 -8.95 -21.75 -29.94
N ASN A 496 -10.17 -22.28 -29.79
CA ASN A 496 -10.97 -22.00 -28.60
C ASN A 496 -10.36 -22.69 -27.37
N VAL A 497 -10.55 -22.07 -26.19
CA VAL A 497 -10.12 -22.66 -24.92
C VAL A 497 -10.77 -24.03 -24.74
N GLN A 498 -9.94 -25.01 -24.42
CA GLN A 498 -10.39 -26.34 -24.02
C GLN A 498 -10.49 -26.37 -22.50
N TYR A 499 -11.61 -26.88 -21.98
CA TYR A 499 -11.89 -27.02 -20.55
C TYR A 499 -12.23 -28.49 -20.29
N LYS A 500 -11.41 -29.16 -19.48
CA LYS A 500 -11.58 -30.57 -19.11
C LYS A 500 -11.65 -30.67 -17.59
N ASP A 501 -12.77 -31.16 -17.10
CA ASP A 501 -13.06 -31.28 -15.67
C ASP A 501 -13.08 -32.75 -15.26
N ASP A 502 -12.22 -33.12 -14.32
CA ASP A 502 -12.21 -34.40 -13.62
C ASP A 502 -12.64 -34.17 -12.18
N ILE A 503 -13.94 -34.23 -11.95
CA ILE A 503 -14.55 -33.98 -10.65
C ILE A 503 -14.19 -35.06 -9.62
N GLU A 504 -13.92 -36.29 -10.05
CA GLU A 504 -13.62 -37.42 -9.15
C GLU A 504 -12.20 -37.31 -8.57
N ASN A 505 -11.24 -36.84 -9.38
CA ASN A 505 -9.87 -36.56 -8.90
C ASN A 505 -9.67 -35.11 -8.42
N ASN A 506 -10.73 -34.31 -8.45
CA ASN A 506 -10.73 -32.87 -8.22
C ASN A 506 -9.62 -32.12 -8.98
N SER A 507 -9.64 -32.27 -10.30
CA SER A 507 -8.68 -31.64 -11.21
C SER A 507 -9.39 -30.99 -12.39
N VAL A 508 -8.94 -29.80 -12.79
CA VAL A 508 -9.41 -29.11 -13.99
C VAL A 508 -8.21 -28.75 -14.85
N GLU A 509 -8.24 -29.13 -16.13
CA GLU A 509 -7.22 -28.78 -17.12
C GLU A 509 -7.79 -27.79 -18.13
N ILE A 510 -7.04 -26.72 -18.36
CA ILE A 510 -7.35 -25.67 -19.32
C ILE A 510 -6.23 -25.63 -20.36
N THR A 511 -6.59 -25.68 -21.64
CA THR A 511 -5.63 -25.54 -22.75
C THR A 511 -5.99 -24.37 -23.64
N GLU A 512 -4.98 -23.56 -23.94
CA GLU A 512 -5.09 -22.33 -24.74
C GLU A 512 -4.05 -22.37 -25.86
N LYS A 513 -4.42 -21.87 -27.04
CA LYS A 513 -3.49 -21.77 -28.17
C LYS A 513 -3.60 -20.44 -28.90
N TYR A 514 -2.45 -19.85 -29.15
CA TYR A 514 -2.33 -18.52 -29.75
C TYR A 514 -1.31 -18.50 -30.89
N LYS A 515 -1.51 -17.57 -31.82
CA LYS A 515 -0.54 -17.17 -32.84
C LYS A 515 -0.06 -15.76 -32.55
N ILE A 516 1.26 -15.57 -32.50
CA ILE A 516 1.90 -14.29 -32.26
C ILE A 516 2.64 -13.87 -33.51
N LYS A 517 2.40 -12.64 -33.98
CA LYS A 517 3.15 -12.03 -35.09
C LYS A 517 4.08 -10.95 -34.56
N ASN A 518 5.30 -10.86 -35.07
CA ASN A 518 6.30 -9.88 -34.65
C ASN A 518 6.52 -9.88 -33.12
N ILE A 519 6.92 -11.03 -32.58
CA ILE A 519 7.11 -11.25 -31.13
C ILE A 519 8.27 -10.44 -30.52
N GLY A 520 9.24 -10.03 -31.34
CA GLY A 520 10.42 -9.30 -30.87
C GLY A 520 10.15 -7.81 -30.62
N LYS A 521 10.51 -7.33 -29.43
CA LYS A 521 10.62 -5.90 -29.09
C LYS A 521 12.00 -5.39 -29.52
N ALA A 522 12.06 -4.19 -30.08
CA ALA A 522 13.34 -3.55 -30.38
C ALA A 522 14.00 -3.11 -29.07
N GLU A 523 15.29 -3.39 -28.94
CA GLU A 523 16.11 -2.80 -27.88
C GLU A 523 16.34 -1.32 -28.21
N SER A 524 16.24 -0.44 -27.20
CA SER A 524 16.38 0.99 -27.42
C SER A 524 17.79 1.33 -27.91
N GLY A 525 17.89 2.06 -29.01
CA GLY A 525 19.18 2.47 -29.59
C GLY A 525 19.91 1.40 -30.40
N THR A 526 19.37 0.17 -30.54
CA THR A 526 19.97 -0.89 -31.35
C THR A 526 18.97 -1.45 -32.39
N THR A 527 19.48 -2.18 -33.37
CA THR A 527 18.65 -2.95 -34.31
C THR A 527 18.28 -4.32 -33.78
N LYS A 528 18.80 -4.70 -32.60
CA LYS A 528 18.55 -6.01 -32.01
C LYS A 528 17.12 -6.07 -31.49
N LYS A 529 16.51 -7.23 -31.67
CA LYS A 529 15.20 -7.54 -31.09
C LYS A 529 15.38 -8.56 -29.98
N TYR A 530 14.50 -8.50 -28.99
CA TYR A 530 14.45 -9.48 -27.91
C TYR A 530 13.00 -9.87 -27.63
N ILE A 531 12.80 -11.06 -27.05
CA ILE A 531 11.51 -11.51 -26.51
C ILE A 531 11.49 -11.24 -25.01
N SER A 532 10.39 -10.70 -24.51
CA SER A 532 10.11 -10.60 -23.07
C SER A 532 9.36 -11.84 -22.61
N LEU A 533 9.83 -12.44 -21.52
CA LEU A 533 9.15 -13.48 -20.76
C LEU A 533 8.95 -12.95 -19.35
N ILE A 534 7.71 -12.93 -18.89
CA ILE A 534 7.35 -12.36 -17.60
C ILE A 534 6.79 -13.47 -16.72
N GLY A 535 7.34 -13.63 -15.53
CA GLY A 535 6.89 -14.53 -14.48
C GLY A 535 5.54 -14.13 -13.85
N SER A 536 4.59 -13.61 -14.64
CA SER A 536 3.39 -12.90 -14.15
C SER A 536 2.50 -13.77 -13.27
N HIS A 537 2.31 -15.04 -13.62
CA HIS A 537 1.51 -15.98 -12.83
C HIS A 537 2.03 -16.18 -11.38
N ILE A 538 3.30 -15.90 -11.11
CA ILE A 538 3.91 -15.95 -9.77
C ILE A 538 4.01 -14.55 -9.17
N ASN A 539 4.48 -13.57 -9.96
CA ASN A 539 4.63 -12.18 -9.53
C ASN A 539 3.32 -11.61 -8.96
N ASP A 540 2.19 -11.88 -9.62
CA ASP A 540 0.88 -11.36 -9.24
C ASP A 540 0.34 -11.98 -7.93
N LYS A 541 0.92 -13.10 -7.47
CA LYS A 541 0.58 -13.75 -6.19
C LYS A 541 1.36 -13.18 -5.00
N LEU A 542 2.39 -12.38 -5.23
CA LEU A 542 3.28 -11.87 -4.20
C LEU A 542 3.01 -10.37 -3.99
N PRO A 543 2.37 -9.95 -2.88
CA PRO A 543 2.13 -8.54 -2.60
C PRO A 543 3.41 -7.72 -2.55
N GLU A 544 3.34 -6.47 -2.99
CA GLU A 544 4.41 -5.49 -2.79
C GLU A 544 4.35 -4.91 -1.38
N THR A 545 5.52 -4.53 -0.85
CA THR A 545 5.64 -3.93 0.48
C THR A 545 6.75 -2.90 0.50
N LEU A 546 6.64 -1.94 1.43
CA LEU A 546 7.71 -1.01 1.77
C LEU A 546 8.64 -1.63 2.83
N GLU A 547 9.87 -1.09 2.94
CA GLU A 547 10.87 -1.56 3.91
C GLU A 547 10.48 -1.24 5.36
N ASP A 548 9.78 -0.13 5.59
CA ASP A 548 9.38 0.39 6.89
C ASP A 548 7.99 -0.07 7.36
N ARG A 549 7.36 -1.00 6.62
CA ARG A 549 6.08 -1.59 6.98
C ARG A 549 6.13 -2.22 8.38
N VAL A 550 5.07 -1.99 9.16
CA VAL A 550 4.94 -2.54 10.52
C VAL A 550 3.82 -3.58 10.66
N ALA A 551 2.74 -3.46 9.88
CA ALA A 551 1.66 -4.42 9.87
C ALA A 551 2.12 -5.74 9.21
N PRO A 552 1.68 -6.91 9.70
CA PRO A 552 1.87 -8.16 8.98
C PRO A 552 1.41 -8.06 7.52
N LEU A 553 1.99 -8.85 6.63
CA LEU A 553 1.66 -8.84 5.20
C LEU A 553 0.81 -10.07 4.85
N SER A 554 -0.46 -9.87 4.51
CA SER A 554 -1.38 -10.94 4.10
C SER A 554 -0.92 -11.57 2.79
N LEU A 555 -0.94 -12.89 2.73
CA LEU A 555 -0.59 -13.70 1.57
C LEU A 555 -1.84 -14.42 1.02
N PRO A 556 -1.94 -14.69 -0.29
CA PRO A 556 -3.06 -15.42 -0.88
C PRO A 556 -2.95 -16.92 -0.57
N PHE A 557 -3.23 -17.31 0.67
CA PHE A 557 -3.09 -18.66 1.18
C PHE A 557 -4.43 -19.42 1.26
N PRO A 558 -4.42 -20.76 1.07
CA PRO A 558 -3.30 -21.58 0.62
C PRO A 558 -3.03 -21.37 -0.88
N SER A 559 -1.77 -21.45 -1.29
CA SER A 559 -1.38 -21.39 -2.70
C SER A 559 -0.08 -22.15 -2.92
N ASP A 560 -0.11 -23.06 -3.88
CA ASP A 560 1.04 -23.79 -4.40
C ASP A 560 1.02 -23.67 -5.93
N VAL A 561 2.05 -23.04 -6.49
CA VAL A 561 2.12 -22.72 -7.92
C VAL A 561 3.44 -23.22 -8.49
N GLU A 562 3.34 -24.04 -9.54
CA GLU A 562 4.44 -24.40 -10.42
C GLU A 562 4.22 -23.72 -11.77
N TYR A 563 5.20 -22.95 -12.25
CA TYR A 563 5.08 -22.24 -13.51
C TYR A 563 6.31 -22.45 -14.39
N GLU A 564 6.08 -23.06 -15.54
CA GLU A 564 7.10 -23.35 -16.55
C GLU A 564 6.87 -22.51 -17.81
N ILE A 565 7.91 -21.82 -18.26
CA ILE A 565 7.99 -21.17 -19.57
C ILE A 565 9.06 -21.90 -20.38
N LEU A 566 8.69 -22.45 -21.53
CA LEU A 566 9.56 -23.18 -22.43
C LEU A 566 9.61 -22.49 -23.80
N ILE A 567 10.81 -22.13 -24.26
CA ILE A 567 11.04 -21.59 -25.60
C ILE A 567 11.67 -22.66 -26.47
N ILE A 568 11.12 -22.84 -27.68
CA ILE A 568 11.62 -23.79 -28.67
C ILE A 568 11.84 -23.07 -30.00
N ASN A 569 13.01 -23.22 -30.60
CA ASN A 569 13.28 -22.78 -31.96
C ASN A 569 12.88 -23.89 -32.95
N LYS A 570 11.78 -23.70 -33.69
CA LYS A 570 11.24 -24.72 -34.60
C LYS A 570 12.24 -25.07 -35.71
N GLY A 571 12.76 -26.29 -35.69
CA GLY A 571 13.68 -26.80 -36.72
C GLY A 571 15.12 -26.27 -36.63
N LYS A 572 15.50 -25.61 -35.53
CA LYS A 572 16.87 -25.12 -35.30
C LYS A 572 17.30 -25.46 -33.86
N ALA A 573 18.12 -26.51 -33.72
CA ALA A 573 18.74 -26.87 -32.44
C ALA A 573 20.18 -26.35 -32.40
N SER A 574 20.46 -25.42 -31.49
CA SER A 574 21.80 -25.07 -30.99
C SER A 574 21.69 -23.88 -30.05
N PHE A 575 21.16 -24.10 -28.84
CA PHE A 575 21.51 -23.22 -27.73
C PHE A 575 22.79 -23.72 -27.07
N GLY A 576 23.50 -22.83 -26.35
CA GLY A 576 24.57 -23.22 -25.44
C GLY A 576 24.04 -24.01 -24.24
N GLN A 577 24.89 -24.19 -23.23
CA GLN A 577 24.49 -24.72 -21.93
C GLN A 577 24.65 -23.65 -20.87
N TYR A 578 23.58 -23.37 -20.14
CA TYR A 578 23.60 -22.44 -19.01
C TYR A 578 22.56 -22.86 -17.99
N ARG A 579 22.88 -22.68 -16.70
CA ARG A 579 21.92 -22.89 -15.63
C ARG A 579 22.14 -21.89 -14.51
N ASN A 580 21.06 -21.27 -14.05
CA ASN A 580 21.05 -20.42 -12.88
C ASN A 580 19.85 -20.76 -12.01
N ASN A 581 20.07 -20.87 -10.70
CA ASN A 581 19.03 -21.21 -9.75
C ASN A 581 19.01 -20.19 -8.61
N VAL A 582 17.82 -19.73 -8.25
CA VAL A 582 17.55 -18.92 -7.05
C VAL A 582 16.53 -19.70 -6.23
N TYR A 583 16.76 -19.83 -4.93
CA TYR A 583 15.87 -20.56 -4.03
C TYR A 583 15.93 -20.00 -2.61
N PHE A 584 14.76 -19.80 -2.02
CA PHE A 584 14.60 -19.35 -0.65
C PHE A 584 13.47 -20.14 0.02
N ASP A 585 13.72 -20.62 1.23
CA ASP A 585 12.72 -21.22 2.10
C ASP A 585 12.60 -20.36 3.36
N ARG A 586 11.38 -19.97 3.71
CA ARG A 586 11.03 -19.09 4.82
C ARG A 586 9.85 -19.70 5.56
N GLN A 587 9.60 -19.21 6.77
CA GLN A 587 8.48 -19.69 7.57
C GLN A 587 7.14 -19.58 6.83
N ALA A 588 6.88 -18.44 6.15
CA ALA A 588 5.61 -18.18 5.49
C ALA A 588 5.55 -18.63 4.01
N TYR A 589 6.69 -18.79 3.34
CA TYR A 589 6.73 -19.09 1.91
C TYR A 589 8.03 -19.79 1.49
N VAL A 590 7.94 -20.56 0.41
CA VAL A 590 9.06 -21.08 -0.36
C VAL A 590 8.99 -20.52 -1.78
N PHE A 591 10.12 -20.05 -2.29
CA PHE A 591 10.24 -19.53 -3.65
C PHE A 591 11.46 -20.13 -4.35
N GLY A 592 11.29 -20.54 -5.60
CA GLY A 592 12.39 -20.95 -6.46
C GLY A 592 12.23 -20.47 -7.89
N LYS A 593 13.36 -20.12 -8.52
CA LYS A 593 13.48 -19.82 -9.96
C LYS A 593 14.66 -20.58 -10.51
N THR A 594 14.44 -21.39 -11.55
CA THR A 594 15.49 -22.07 -12.31
C THR A 594 15.42 -21.60 -13.76
N LEU A 595 16.49 -20.99 -14.26
CA LEU A 595 16.70 -20.73 -15.68
C LEU A 595 17.69 -21.76 -16.22
N GLU A 596 17.28 -22.53 -17.21
CA GLU A 596 18.06 -23.59 -17.85
C GLU A 596 18.03 -23.40 -19.37
N VAL A 597 19.20 -23.32 -19.98
CA VAL A 597 19.38 -23.29 -21.44
C VAL A 597 19.95 -24.65 -21.83
N ALA A 598 19.14 -25.44 -22.52
CA ALA A 598 19.47 -26.75 -23.06
C ALA A 598 19.59 -26.67 -24.59
N PRO A 599 20.27 -27.63 -25.27
CA PRO A 599 20.54 -27.54 -26.70
C PRO A 599 19.32 -27.31 -27.60
N ASP A 600 18.14 -27.77 -27.16
CA ASP A 600 16.87 -27.72 -27.89
C ASP A 600 15.86 -26.70 -27.33
N SER A 601 16.10 -26.14 -26.13
CA SER A 601 15.13 -25.30 -25.45
C SER A 601 15.72 -24.35 -24.40
N ILE A 602 15.00 -23.26 -24.14
CA ILE A 602 15.24 -22.40 -22.97
C ILE A 602 14.07 -22.59 -22.01
N ARG A 603 14.35 -22.95 -20.77
CA ARG A 603 13.37 -23.25 -19.73
C ARG A 603 13.52 -22.29 -18.57
N ILE A 604 12.42 -21.67 -18.16
CA ILE A 604 12.31 -20.95 -16.90
C ILE A 604 11.26 -21.65 -16.06
N TYR A 605 11.65 -22.12 -14.88
CA TYR A 605 10.77 -22.83 -13.96
C TYR A 605 10.71 -22.08 -12.63
N TYR A 606 9.50 -21.73 -12.21
CA TYR A 606 9.21 -21.12 -10.93
C TYR A 606 8.45 -22.10 -10.03
N THR A 607 8.74 -22.04 -8.74
CA THR A 607 7.92 -22.67 -7.69
C THR A 607 7.62 -21.62 -6.62
N LEU A 608 6.36 -21.55 -6.20
CA LEU A 608 5.91 -20.73 -5.08
C LEU A 608 4.98 -21.57 -4.21
N GLY A 609 5.37 -21.81 -2.96
CA GLY A 609 4.50 -22.42 -1.95
C GLY A 609 4.28 -21.43 -0.81
N LEU A 610 3.03 -21.19 -0.43
CA LEU A 610 2.69 -20.37 0.72
C LEU A 610 2.31 -21.29 1.88
N HIS A 611 3.11 -21.28 2.94
CA HIS A 611 2.95 -22.14 4.11
C HIS A 611 2.09 -21.49 5.19
N GLU A 612 2.03 -20.16 5.20
CA GLU A 612 1.26 -19.37 6.15
C GLU A 612 0.43 -18.31 5.40
N PRO A 613 -0.70 -17.86 5.98
CA PRO A 613 -1.55 -16.83 5.39
C PRO A 613 -1.01 -15.41 5.47
N PHE A 614 0.15 -15.20 6.09
CA PHE A 614 0.80 -13.90 6.18
C PHE A 614 2.29 -14.02 6.50
N VAL A 615 3.05 -12.95 6.23
CA VAL A 615 4.39 -12.72 6.76
C VAL A 615 4.25 -11.97 8.10
N ASP A 616 4.80 -12.53 9.18
CA ASP A 616 4.78 -11.92 10.51
C ASP A 616 5.68 -10.67 10.57
N GLN A 617 5.44 -9.76 11.52
CA GLN A 617 6.13 -8.47 11.61
C GLN A 617 7.66 -8.63 11.66
N LYS A 618 8.13 -9.66 12.38
CA LYS A 618 9.56 -9.98 12.51
C LYS A 618 10.23 -10.39 11.19
N ASP A 619 9.46 -10.86 10.22
CA ASP A 619 9.97 -11.44 8.96
C ASP A 619 9.77 -10.49 7.75
N LEU A 620 9.10 -9.34 7.94
CA LEU A 620 8.81 -8.36 6.87
C LEU A 620 10.06 -7.86 6.16
N LYS A 621 11.11 -7.52 6.92
CA LYS A 621 12.38 -7.06 6.34
C LYS A 621 13.01 -8.12 5.44
N GLN A 622 12.90 -9.39 5.81
CA GLN A 622 13.41 -10.48 5.00
C GLN A 622 12.59 -10.66 3.72
N TYR A 623 11.26 -10.57 3.82
CA TYR A 623 10.38 -10.60 2.63
C TYR A 623 10.69 -9.47 1.66
N TYR A 624 10.83 -8.24 2.16
CA TYR A 624 11.22 -7.09 1.35
C TYR A 624 12.56 -7.34 0.65
N THR A 625 13.55 -7.88 1.37
CA THR A 625 14.88 -8.18 0.83
C THR A 625 14.86 -9.29 -0.23
N ASP A 626 14.12 -10.37 0.01
CA ASP A 626 14.02 -11.52 -0.90
C ASP A 626 13.43 -11.13 -2.27
N PHE A 627 12.55 -10.12 -2.28
CA PHE A 627 11.88 -9.61 -3.47
C PHE A 627 12.26 -8.16 -3.79
N ALA A 628 13.41 -7.66 -3.32
CA ALA A 628 13.80 -6.26 -3.58
C ALA A 628 14.06 -6.00 -5.07
N ASP A 629 14.59 -6.99 -5.79
CA ASP A 629 14.85 -6.94 -7.23
C ASP A 629 13.81 -7.77 -8.00
N ARG A 630 12.53 -7.43 -7.85
CA ARG A 630 11.41 -8.12 -8.54
C ARG A 630 11.62 -8.17 -10.05
N ASP A 631 12.19 -7.11 -10.61
CA ASP A 631 12.42 -7.01 -12.06
C ASP A 631 13.34 -8.13 -12.55
N ASN A 632 14.48 -8.35 -11.91
CA ASN A 632 15.40 -9.43 -12.26
C ASN A 632 14.84 -10.83 -11.94
N ILE A 633 13.98 -10.94 -10.93
CA ILE A 633 13.35 -12.22 -10.58
C ILE A 633 12.31 -12.60 -11.63
N PHE A 634 11.42 -11.69 -12.03
CA PHE A 634 10.25 -12.04 -12.84
C PHE A 634 10.37 -11.65 -14.31
N TYR A 635 11.18 -10.67 -14.68
CA TYR A 635 11.32 -10.23 -16.06
C TYR A 635 12.59 -10.83 -16.67
N ASN A 636 12.42 -11.58 -17.75
CA ASN A 636 13.51 -12.25 -18.46
C ASN A 636 13.45 -11.88 -19.93
N GLY A 637 14.59 -11.55 -20.53
CA GLY A 637 14.70 -11.25 -21.97
C GLY A 637 15.49 -12.33 -22.70
N PHE A 638 15.29 -12.53 -23.99
CA PHE A 638 16.25 -13.25 -24.85
C PHE A 638 16.35 -12.57 -26.20
N TYR A 639 17.56 -12.34 -26.71
CA TYR A 639 17.72 -11.75 -28.04
C TYR A 639 17.23 -12.70 -29.13
N LEU A 640 16.77 -12.11 -30.23
CA LEU A 640 16.37 -12.81 -31.44
C LEU A 640 17.40 -12.57 -32.55
N ASP A 641 17.70 -13.60 -33.32
CA ASP A 641 18.45 -13.48 -34.56
C ASP A 641 17.62 -12.81 -35.68
N GLU A 642 18.25 -12.54 -36.82
CA GLU A 642 17.59 -11.91 -37.98
C GLU A 642 16.41 -12.72 -38.53
N ASN A 643 16.41 -14.03 -38.28
CA ASN A 643 15.35 -14.95 -38.67
C ASN A 643 14.26 -15.03 -37.59
N GLY A 644 14.39 -14.33 -36.46
CA GLY A 644 13.42 -14.31 -35.37
C GLY A 644 13.47 -15.53 -34.44
N TYR A 645 14.60 -16.24 -34.37
CA TYR A 645 14.86 -17.32 -33.41
C TYR A 645 15.60 -16.80 -32.19
N ALA A 646 15.31 -17.35 -31.01
CA ALA A 646 16.00 -16.98 -29.78
C ALA A 646 17.48 -17.38 -29.84
N THR A 647 18.36 -16.55 -29.30
CA THR A 647 19.78 -16.84 -29.14
C THR A 647 20.09 -17.26 -27.70
N ASP A 648 21.21 -17.95 -27.52
CA ASP A 648 21.74 -18.38 -26.21
C ASP A 648 22.36 -17.23 -25.41
N GLY A 649 22.31 -16.00 -25.94
CA GLY A 649 22.86 -14.81 -25.31
C GLY A 649 22.20 -14.59 -23.96
N ILE A 650 22.90 -15.01 -22.89
CA ILE A 650 22.51 -14.80 -21.50
C ILE A 650 22.39 -13.30 -21.27
N PRO A 651 21.19 -12.78 -21.00
CA PRO A 651 21.04 -11.41 -20.58
C PRO A 651 21.01 -11.35 -19.06
N ASN A 652 21.99 -10.68 -18.46
CA ASN A 652 21.69 -9.90 -17.26
C ASN A 652 20.77 -8.75 -17.69
N VAL A 653 19.47 -9.05 -17.81
CA VAL A 653 18.41 -8.06 -18.05
C VAL A 653 17.34 -8.27 -16.98
N GLY A 654 17.69 -7.83 -15.77
CA GLY A 654 16.83 -6.99 -14.95
C GLY A 654 17.63 -5.71 -14.73
N THR A 655 17.04 -4.55 -14.97
CA THR A 655 17.64 -3.19 -15.07
C THR A 655 18.41 -2.87 -16.37
N PRO A 656 18.24 -1.65 -16.93
CA PRO A 656 19.15 -1.13 -17.94
C PRO A 656 20.55 -1.06 -17.34
N ARG A 657 21.40 -2.01 -17.71
CA ARG A 657 22.85 -1.92 -17.50
C ARG A 657 23.51 -0.81 -18.33
N ALA A 658 22.72 0.07 -18.95
CA ALA A 658 23.19 1.33 -19.48
C ALA A 658 23.94 2.15 -18.40
N ALA A 659 23.66 1.95 -17.11
CA ALA A 659 24.38 2.63 -16.04
C ALA A 659 25.90 2.34 -16.00
N ASP A 660 26.33 1.18 -16.52
CA ASP A 660 27.75 0.79 -16.57
C ASP A 660 28.35 0.82 -17.99
N GLU A 661 27.53 1.09 -19.02
CA GLU A 661 28.02 1.16 -20.39
C GLU A 661 28.66 2.53 -20.68
N ILE A 662 29.98 2.49 -20.87
CA ILE A 662 30.78 3.65 -21.27
C ILE A 662 30.44 4.02 -22.72
N ASN A 663 29.99 5.25 -22.93
CA ASN A 663 29.89 5.87 -24.24
C ASN A 663 31.31 6.19 -24.76
N TRP A 664 31.93 5.20 -25.40
CA TRP A 664 33.30 5.30 -25.93
C TRP A 664 33.51 6.47 -26.88
N PHE A 665 32.49 6.87 -27.63
CA PHE A 665 32.57 8.04 -28.51
C PHE A 665 32.84 9.32 -27.71
N THR A 666 32.08 9.54 -26.64
CA THR A 666 32.28 10.71 -25.75
C THR A 666 33.60 10.65 -25.01
N LEU A 667 34.04 9.46 -24.59
CA LEU A 667 35.34 9.30 -23.95
C LEU A 667 36.48 9.66 -24.92
N VAL A 668 36.41 9.22 -26.18
CA VAL A 668 37.38 9.57 -27.23
C VAL A 668 37.35 11.08 -27.52
N VAL A 669 36.16 11.68 -27.61
CA VAL A 669 36.00 13.13 -27.80
C VAL A 669 36.63 13.91 -26.64
N PHE A 670 36.42 13.48 -25.39
CA PHE A 670 37.05 14.08 -24.22
C PHE A 670 38.58 13.95 -24.25
N LEU A 671 39.08 12.73 -24.50
CA LEU A 671 40.51 12.43 -24.59
C LEU A 671 41.20 13.13 -25.77
N GLY A 672 40.46 13.51 -26.81
CA GLY A 672 40.97 14.33 -27.91
C GLY A 672 40.91 15.83 -27.62
N LEU A 673 39.77 16.33 -27.16
CA LEU A 673 39.52 17.76 -26.95
C LEU A 673 40.34 18.34 -25.80
N LEU A 674 40.46 17.64 -24.68
CA LEU A 674 41.16 18.17 -23.50
C LEU A 674 42.67 18.39 -23.79
N PRO A 675 43.43 17.43 -24.34
CA PRO A 675 44.83 17.66 -24.72
C PRO A 675 44.97 18.67 -25.86
N ALA A 676 44.07 18.68 -26.84
CA ALA A 676 44.11 19.63 -27.96
C ALA A 676 43.89 21.07 -27.49
N THR A 677 42.96 21.30 -26.56
CA THR A 677 42.71 22.62 -25.96
C THR A 677 43.88 23.06 -25.08
N ILE A 678 44.42 22.17 -24.24
CA ILE A 678 45.63 22.44 -23.44
C ILE A 678 46.83 22.78 -24.36
N TRP A 679 47.05 22.02 -25.43
CA TRP A 679 48.10 22.28 -26.41
C TRP A 679 47.91 23.61 -27.12
N PHE A 680 46.68 23.93 -27.55
CA PHE A 680 46.36 25.20 -28.20
C PHE A 680 46.63 26.38 -27.27
N ILE A 681 46.18 26.28 -26.01
CA ILE A 681 46.44 27.26 -24.96
C ILE A 681 47.95 27.44 -24.76
N ALA A 682 48.69 26.34 -24.60
CA ALA A 682 50.14 26.38 -24.39
C ALA A 682 50.91 26.97 -25.59
N LYS A 683 50.50 26.65 -26.82
CA LYS A 683 51.16 27.05 -28.06
C LYS A 683 50.84 28.48 -28.48
N ARG A 684 49.58 28.88 -28.40
CA ARG A 684 49.10 30.18 -28.92
C ARG A 684 49.06 31.26 -27.85
N TYR A 685 48.75 30.91 -26.61
CA TYR A 685 48.39 31.89 -25.59
C TYR A 685 49.54 32.29 -24.66
N ASN A 686 50.54 31.43 -24.47
CA ASN A 686 51.77 31.83 -23.75
C ASN A 686 52.51 32.99 -24.42
N ARG A 687 52.44 33.14 -25.76
CA ARG A 687 53.12 34.21 -26.53
C ARG A 687 52.30 35.48 -26.72
N SER A 688 51.10 35.56 -26.14
CA SER A 688 50.14 36.64 -26.40
C SER A 688 50.25 37.77 -25.36
N ARG A 689 50.02 39.02 -25.79
CA ARG A 689 49.92 40.19 -24.91
C ARG A 689 48.44 40.49 -24.61
N PRO A 690 48.09 41.02 -23.42
CA PRO A 690 46.73 41.43 -23.12
C PRO A 690 46.27 42.57 -24.05
N VAL A 691 45.08 42.44 -24.60
CA VAL A 691 44.44 43.38 -25.53
C VAL A 691 43.27 44.12 -24.87
N ILE A 692 42.51 43.42 -24.02
CA ILE A 692 41.23 43.88 -23.45
C ILE A 692 41.45 44.47 -22.06
N LEU A 693 42.19 43.77 -21.19
CA LEU A 693 42.50 44.22 -19.84
C LEU A 693 44.00 44.48 -19.72
N LYS A 694 44.40 45.74 -19.93
CA LYS A 694 45.80 46.13 -19.80
C LYS A 694 46.24 46.12 -18.32
N PRO A 695 47.47 45.69 -18.01
CA PRO A 695 47.98 45.71 -16.64
C PRO A 695 48.15 47.15 -16.14
N TYR A 696 48.09 47.34 -14.83
CA TYR A 696 48.22 48.67 -14.21
C TYR A 696 49.69 48.89 -13.84
N GLU A 697 50.41 49.72 -14.60
CA GLU A 697 51.88 49.84 -14.50
C GLU A 697 52.36 50.62 -13.27
N GLU A 698 51.47 51.32 -12.56
CA GLU A 698 51.85 52.25 -11.46
C GLU A 698 51.90 51.60 -10.07
N ILE A 699 51.36 50.38 -9.87
CA ILE A 699 51.31 49.71 -8.55
C ILE A 699 51.76 48.25 -8.70
N TYR A 700 52.84 47.87 -8.02
CA TYR A 700 53.38 46.50 -8.02
C TYR A 700 53.16 45.81 -6.68
N HIS A 701 52.59 44.60 -6.69
CA HIS A 701 52.46 43.75 -5.51
C HIS A 701 53.30 42.48 -5.68
N GLU A 702 54.28 42.30 -4.79
CA GLU A 702 55.22 41.18 -4.87
C GLU A 702 54.59 39.83 -4.55
N GLN A 703 53.54 39.77 -3.71
CA GLN A 703 52.90 38.51 -3.29
C GLN A 703 51.43 38.43 -3.70
N VAL A 704 50.98 37.21 -4.05
CA VAL A 704 49.57 36.89 -4.19
C VAL A 704 48.92 36.98 -2.81
N GLY A 705 48.00 37.93 -2.63
CA GLY A 705 47.44 38.26 -1.31
C GLY A 705 46.01 38.79 -1.40
N GLY A 706 45.33 38.83 -0.24
CA GLY A 706 43.95 39.28 -0.12
C GLY A 706 42.96 38.40 -0.91
N TRP A 707 41.97 39.04 -1.55
CA TRP A 707 40.94 38.40 -2.36
C TRP A 707 41.46 37.57 -3.55
N LEU A 708 42.73 37.78 -3.96
CA LEU A 708 43.37 36.98 -5.00
C LEU A 708 43.62 35.51 -4.56
N ILE A 709 43.86 35.28 -3.27
CA ILE A 709 43.99 33.94 -2.69
C ILE A 709 42.64 33.23 -2.73
N VAL A 710 41.57 33.95 -2.35
CA VAL A 710 40.21 33.41 -2.40
C VAL A 710 39.84 33.04 -3.83
N LEU A 711 40.16 33.89 -4.81
CA LEU A 711 39.96 33.58 -6.23
C LEU A 711 40.76 32.34 -6.67
N ALA A 712 42.01 32.17 -6.22
CA ALA A 712 42.82 31.00 -6.53
C ALA A 712 42.18 29.70 -6.01
N ILE A 713 41.68 29.71 -4.77
CA ILE A 713 40.95 28.59 -4.16
C ILE A 713 39.69 28.29 -4.96
N VAL A 714 38.92 29.34 -5.29
CA VAL A 714 37.69 29.23 -6.06
C VAL A 714 37.93 28.60 -7.44
N ILE A 715 39.01 28.97 -8.14
CA ILE A 715 39.37 28.36 -9.43
C ILE A 715 39.66 26.85 -9.24
N VAL A 716 40.44 26.47 -8.22
CA VAL A 716 40.78 25.07 -7.95
C VAL A 716 39.53 24.25 -7.61
N VAL A 717 38.66 24.77 -6.75
CA VAL A 717 37.40 24.10 -6.38
C VAL A 717 36.51 23.87 -7.59
N ASN A 718 36.41 24.83 -8.51
CA ASN A 718 35.62 24.66 -9.74
C ASN A 718 36.21 23.60 -10.67
N VAL A 719 37.54 23.56 -10.84
CA VAL A 719 38.21 22.52 -11.64
C VAL A 719 37.98 21.13 -11.04
N LEU A 720 38.10 20.99 -9.71
CA LEU A 720 37.82 19.73 -9.02
C LEU A 720 36.34 19.32 -9.14
N SER A 721 35.42 20.27 -8.96
CA SER A 721 33.98 20.01 -9.10
C SER A 721 33.62 19.52 -10.50
N LEU A 722 34.16 20.15 -11.55
CA LEU A 722 33.97 19.71 -12.94
C LEU A 722 34.62 18.34 -13.18
N THR A 723 35.79 18.09 -12.62
CA THR A 723 36.45 16.77 -12.73
C THR A 723 35.59 15.69 -12.09
N VAL A 724 35.03 15.94 -10.90
CA VAL A 724 34.14 14.98 -10.23
C VAL A 724 32.87 14.74 -11.06
N SER A 725 32.26 15.77 -11.64
CA SER A 725 31.06 15.59 -12.47
C SER A 725 31.32 14.79 -13.76
N PHE A 726 32.55 14.82 -14.29
CA PHE A 726 32.93 13.97 -15.44
C PHE A 726 33.14 12.50 -15.06
N PHE A 727 33.51 12.16 -13.82
CA PHE A 727 33.94 10.80 -13.47
C PHE A 727 33.10 10.10 -12.39
N PHE A 728 32.19 10.80 -11.72
CA PHE A 728 31.30 10.26 -10.69
C PHE A 728 29.82 10.48 -11.08
N LYS A 729 28.90 9.76 -10.41
CA LYS A 729 27.45 9.59 -10.72
C LYS A 729 26.85 10.61 -11.70
N GLN A 730 26.22 10.10 -12.78
CA GLN A 730 25.67 10.86 -13.91
C GLN A 730 26.72 11.57 -14.79
N SER A 731 27.82 10.88 -15.09
CA SER A 731 28.85 11.33 -16.03
C SER A 731 28.34 11.37 -17.49
N PHE A 732 28.82 12.34 -18.28
CA PHE A 732 28.66 12.39 -19.74
C PHE A 732 29.14 11.11 -20.46
N PHE A 733 29.96 10.28 -19.82
CA PHE A 733 30.41 8.99 -20.36
C PHE A 733 29.39 7.86 -20.15
N ASN A 734 28.30 8.10 -19.43
CA ASN A 734 27.27 7.10 -19.16
C ASN A 734 26.24 7.06 -20.29
N SER A 735 26.00 5.89 -20.87
CA SER A 735 25.05 5.75 -21.98
C SER A 735 23.61 6.11 -21.60
N VAL A 736 23.20 5.93 -20.32
CA VAL A 736 21.85 6.31 -19.84
C VAL A 736 21.53 7.76 -20.13
N ILE A 737 22.47 8.68 -19.92
CA ILE A 737 22.23 10.12 -20.07
C ILE A 737 21.94 10.45 -21.54
N TRP A 738 22.64 9.81 -22.47
CA TRP A 738 22.42 10.03 -23.90
C TRP A 738 21.08 9.50 -24.40
N HIS A 739 20.50 8.52 -23.69
CA HIS A 739 19.27 7.85 -24.06
C HIS A 739 18.07 8.24 -23.18
N ALA A 740 18.26 9.06 -22.15
CA ALA A 740 17.24 9.38 -21.15
C ALA A 740 15.95 9.96 -21.78
N MET A 741 16.06 10.69 -22.89
CA MET A 741 14.94 11.33 -23.58
C MET A 741 14.61 10.68 -24.92
N ASP A 742 15.09 9.46 -25.19
CA ASP A 742 14.73 8.73 -26.42
C ASP A 742 13.24 8.34 -26.46
N GLN A 743 12.55 8.35 -25.31
CA GLN A 743 11.13 7.99 -25.16
C GLN A 743 10.26 9.10 -24.53
N ALA A 744 10.80 10.32 -24.36
CA ALA A 744 10.05 11.41 -23.74
C ALA A 744 9.16 12.14 -24.76
N ASP A 745 7.85 12.15 -24.51
CA ASP A 745 6.86 12.75 -25.41
C ASP A 745 7.06 14.26 -25.55
N GLY A 746 7.31 14.73 -26.78
CA GLY A 746 7.49 16.15 -27.09
C GLY A 746 8.93 16.67 -26.98
N VAL A 747 9.90 15.83 -26.60
CA VAL A 747 11.33 16.16 -26.66
C VAL A 747 11.94 15.46 -27.87
N SER A 748 12.68 16.19 -28.71
CA SER A 748 13.41 15.58 -29.84
C SER A 748 14.67 14.88 -29.33
N PRO A 749 14.83 13.55 -29.50
CA PRO A 749 16.03 12.84 -29.07
C PRO A 749 17.30 13.36 -29.72
N PHE A 750 17.20 13.85 -30.96
CA PHE A 750 18.31 14.45 -31.68
C PHE A 750 18.77 15.78 -31.06
N LEU A 751 17.83 16.68 -30.75
CA LEU A 751 18.16 17.97 -30.14
C LEU A 751 18.70 17.80 -28.72
N TYR A 752 18.17 16.83 -27.98
CA TYR A 752 18.67 16.48 -26.65
C TYR A 752 20.12 15.99 -26.68
N LYS A 753 20.46 15.08 -27.61
CA LYS A 753 21.84 14.60 -27.79
C LYS A 753 22.79 15.72 -28.22
N ILE A 754 22.33 16.68 -29.02
CA ILE A 754 23.11 17.88 -29.36
C ILE A 754 23.36 18.75 -28.13
N LEU A 755 22.35 18.94 -27.28
CA LEU A 755 22.47 19.73 -26.05
C LEU A 755 23.52 19.14 -25.12
N ILE A 756 23.43 17.84 -24.82
CA ILE A 756 24.41 17.11 -24.00
C ILE A 756 25.82 17.21 -24.60
N MET A 757 25.95 17.10 -25.93
CA MET A 757 27.23 17.28 -26.61
C MET A 757 27.80 18.69 -26.43
N ALA A 758 26.95 19.72 -26.56
CA ALA A 758 27.34 21.10 -26.36
C ALA A 758 27.78 21.37 -24.92
N GLU A 759 27.03 20.87 -23.93
CA GLU A 759 27.37 20.91 -22.51
C GLU A 759 28.73 20.27 -22.23
N MET A 760 28.95 19.06 -22.75
CA MET A 760 30.20 18.34 -22.58
C MET A 760 31.39 19.14 -23.13
N VAL A 761 31.27 19.68 -24.35
CA VAL A 761 32.33 20.48 -24.99
C VAL A 761 32.58 21.77 -24.22
N ALA A 762 31.53 22.49 -23.81
CA ALA A 762 31.65 23.72 -23.04
C ALA A 762 32.31 23.48 -21.68
N ASN A 763 31.94 22.41 -20.97
CA ASN A 763 32.55 22.04 -19.69
C ASN A 763 34.03 21.68 -19.84
N VAL A 764 34.43 21.00 -20.92
CA VAL A 764 35.86 20.77 -21.22
C VAL A 764 36.60 22.08 -21.46
N LEU A 765 36.01 23.02 -22.22
CA LEU A 765 36.62 24.34 -22.49
C LEU A 765 36.75 25.18 -21.21
N ILE A 766 35.73 25.18 -20.34
CA ILE A 766 35.74 25.88 -19.06
C ILE A 766 36.80 25.27 -18.15
N MET A 767 36.86 23.95 -18.02
CA MET A 767 37.85 23.24 -17.21
C MET A 767 39.29 23.53 -17.67
N ALA A 768 39.55 23.45 -18.98
CA ALA A 768 40.85 23.78 -19.55
C ALA A 768 41.20 25.26 -19.35
N GLY A 769 40.21 26.15 -19.54
CA GLY A 769 40.34 27.58 -19.32
C GLY A 769 40.69 27.93 -17.88
N LEU A 770 39.93 27.43 -16.91
CA LEU A 770 40.16 27.68 -15.48
C LEU A 770 41.50 27.15 -15.02
N THR A 771 41.88 25.95 -15.47
CA THR A 771 43.22 25.38 -15.20
C THR A 771 44.31 26.30 -15.73
N TYR A 772 44.13 26.84 -16.94
CA TYR A 772 45.08 27.79 -17.50
C TYR A 772 45.11 29.12 -16.75
N SER A 773 43.96 29.67 -16.38
CA SER A 773 43.88 30.86 -15.52
C SER A 773 44.61 30.66 -14.20
N PHE A 774 44.50 29.49 -13.57
CA PHE A 774 45.25 29.17 -12.36
C PHE A 774 46.77 29.20 -12.60
N VAL A 775 47.24 28.58 -13.70
CA VAL A 775 48.67 28.63 -14.08
C VAL A 775 49.15 30.05 -14.32
N LEU A 776 48.35 30.88 -15.01
CA LEU A 776 48.67 32.30 -15.24
C LEU A 776 48.74 33.09 -13.92
N LEU A 777 47.85 32.80 -12.97
CA LEU A 777 47.81 33.43 -11.66
C LEU A 777 49.07 33.12 -10.85
N VAL A 778 49.44 31.83 -10.76
CA VAL A 778 50.63 31.37 -10.04
C VAL A 778 51.90 31.96 -10.66
N LYS A 779 51.95 32.04 -11.99
CA LYS A 779 53.07 32.66 -12.72
C LYS A 779 53.00 34.19 -12.76
N LYS A 780 51.97 34.81 -12.17
CA LYS A 780 51.73 36.27 -12.14
C LYS A 780 51.77 36.91 -13.52
N ARG A 781 51.19 36.22 -14.50
CA ARG A 781 51.21 36.62 -15.91
C ARG A 781 50.28 37.79 -16.16
N ASP A 782 50.75 38.78 -16.91
CA ASP A 782 49.99 39.94 -17.41
C ASP A 782 48.66 39.58 -18.07
N LEU A 783 48.59 38.38 -18.64
CA LEU A 783 47.44 37.86 -19.37
C LEU A 783 46.32 37.29 -18.47
N PHE A 784 46.60 37.03 -17.17
CA PHE A 784 45.66 36.37 -16.26
C PHE A 784 44.27 37.02 -16.24
N ALA A 785 44.24 38.35 -16.04
CA ALA A 785 42.99 39.07 -15.81
C ALA A 785 42.04 38.97 -17.01
N GLN A 786 42.58 39.17 -18.22
CA GLN A 786 41.81 39.02 -19.46
C GLN A 786 41.31 37.59 -19.66
N THR A 787 42.18 36.61 -19.45
CA THR A 787 41.84 35.20 -19.68
C THR A 787 40.75 34.74 -18.72
N PHE A 788 40.92 34.99 -17.42
CA PHE A 788 39.90 34.63 -16.43
C PHE A 788 38.58 35.37 -16.68
N PHE A 789 38.62 36.67 -17.00
CA PHE A 789 37.41 37.43 -17.32
C PHE A 789 36.66 36.84 -18.51
N ALA A 790 37.36 36.48 -19.58
CA ALA A 790 36.76 35.87 -20.76
C ALA A 790 36.13 34.51 -20.45
N ILE A 791 36.78 33.68 -19.63
CA ILE A 791 36.26 32.37 -19.23
C ILE A 791 35.04 32.52 -18.32
N ALA A 792 35.09 33.42 -17.33
CA ALA A 792 33.98 33.67 -16.43
C ALA A 792 32.76 34.23 -17.19
N LEU A 793 32.98 35.11 -18.18
CA LEU A 793 31.92 35.60 -19.06
C LEU A 793 31.35 34.48 -19.92
N PHE A 794 32.21 33.65 -20.54
CA PHE A 794 31.78 32.50 -21.33
C PHE A 794 30.95 31.54 -20.48
N MET A 795 31.35 31.25 -19.25
CA MET A 795 30.62 30.41 -18.30
C MET A 795 29.22 30.98 -18.03
N ALA A 796 29.10 32.27 -17.69
CA ALA A 796 27.81 32.89 -17.43
C ALA A 796 26.89 32.88 -18.67
N VAL A 797 27.42 33.19 -19.85
CA VAL A 797 26.67 33.18 -21.11
C VAL A 797 26.24 31.77 -21.48
N PHE A 798 27.13 30.79 -21.39
CA PHE A 798 26.86 29.41 -21.74
C PHE A 798 25.74 28.84 -20.87
N PHE A 799 25.87 28.89 -19.54
CA PHE A 799 24.83 28.37 -18.64
C PHE A 799 23.48 29.08 -18.85
N THR A 800 23.49 30.39 -19.09
CA THR A 800 22.24 31.12 -19.38
C THR A 800 21.56 30.61 -20.65
N ILE A 801 22.32 30.43 -21.75
CA ILE A 801 21.78 29.91 -23.01
C ILE A 801 21.31 28.47 -22.85
N ASP A 802 22.12 27.64 -22.20
CA ASP A 802 21.85 26.23 -21.93
C ASP A 802 20.54 26.06 -21.14
N GLY A 803 20.37 26.83 -20.06
CA GLY A 803 19.14 26.85 -19.27
C GLY A 803 17.91 27.32 -20.05
N ILE A 804 18.05 28.30 -20.95
CA ILE A 804 16.95 28.74 -21.82
C ILE A 804 16.56 27.62 -22.80
N ILE A 805 17.55 26.96 -23.42
CA ILE A 805 17.31 25.86 -24.36
C ILE A 805 16.66 24.67 -23.63
N ALA A 806 17.17 24.30 -22.46
CA ALA A 806 16.58 23.26 -21.62
C ALA A 806 15.14 23.60 -21.24
N TYR A 807 14.86 24.84 -20.79
CA TYR A 807 13.50 25.26 -20.46
C TYR A 807 12.55 25.15 -21.65
N VAL A 808 12.95 25.64 -22.83
CA VAL A 808 12.14 25.54 -24.04
C VAL A 808 11.92 24.07 -24.45
N MET A 809 12.95 23.23 -24.34
CA MET A 809 12.91 21.82 -24.70
C MET A 809 12.02 21.01 -23.76
N PHE A 810 12.05 21.30 -22.45
CA PHE A 810 11.34 20.54 -21.42
C PHE A 810 10.03 21.20 -20.95
N LYS A 811 9.64 22.34 -21.54
CA LYS A 811 8.43 23.10 -21.17
C LYS A 811 7.18 22.24 -20.93
N PRO A 812 6.82 21.25 -21.79
CA PRO A 812 5.62 20.44 -21.58
C PRO A 812 5.67 19.55 -20.32
N HIS A 813 6.87 19.21 -19.83
CA HIS A 813 7.08 18.40 -18.63
C HIS A 813 7.17 19.27 -17.37
N LEU A 814 7.70 20.48 -17.49
CA LEU A 814 7.90 21.42 -16.38
C LEU A 814 6.60 22.04 -15.87
N ASP A 815 5.57 22.17 -16.72
CA ASP A 815 4.24 22.68 -16.32
C ASP A 815 3.49 21.73 -15.34
N ARG A 816 4.08 20.59 -14.96
CA ARG A 816 3.51 19.60 -14.02
C ARG A 816 4.26 19.51 -12.68
N VAL A 817 5.27 20.34 -12.43
CA VAL A 817 6.12 20.26 -11.23
C VAL A 817 6.21 21.64 -10.55
N ASP A 818 5.84 21.72 -9.27
CA ASP A 818 5.67 22.98 -8.52
C ASP A 818 6.97 23.71 -8.10
N SER A 819 8.16 23.20 -8.44
CA SER A 819 9.43 23.81 -8.02
C SER A 819 10.17 24.52 -9.16
N THR A 820 9.87 25.79 -9.39
CA THR A 820 10.57 26.64 -10.37
C THR A 820 12.01 26.98 -9.95
N ILE A 821 12.33 26.94 -8.65
CA ILE A 821 13.61 27.45 -8.10
C ILE A 821 14.81 26.53 -8.42
N GLY A 822 14.62 25.20 -8.43
CA GLY A 822 15.70 24.24 -8.69
C GLY A 822 16.25 24.28 -10.12
N ILE A 823 15.43 24.72 -11.08
CA ILE A 823 15.77 24.74 -12.52
C ILE A 823 16.75 25.88 -12.85
N TYR A 824 16.74 26.97 -12.06
CA TYR A 824 17.57 28.15 -12.31
C TYR A 824 18.82 28.23 -11.40
N GLU A 825 19.03 27.26 -10.51
CA GLU A 825 20.09 27.34 -9.50
C GLU A 825 21.49 27.43 -10.13
N SER A 826 21.79 26.61 -11.14
CA SER A 826 23.06 26.62 -11.88
C SER A 826 23.29 27.96 -12.60
N ASN A 827 22.24 28.52 -13.22
CA ASN A 827 22.29 29.79 -13.94
C ASN A 827 22.57 30.96 -13.00
N ILE A 828 21.85 31.02 -11.88
CA ILE A 828 22.04 32.05 -10.85
C ILE A 828 23.46 31.97 -10.29
N ARG A 829 23.96 30.78 -9.98
CA ARG A 829 25.34 30.57 -9.49
C ARG A 829 26.38 31.06 -10.50
N ALA A 830 26.24 30.75 -11.80
CA ALA A 830 27.17 31.18 -12.83
C ALA A 830 27.17 32.70 -13.05
N ILE A 831 25.99 33.34 -13.03
CA ILE A 831 25.87 34.79 -13.15
C ILE A 831 26.48 35.49 -11.92
N LEU A 832 26.16 35.03 -10.71
CA LEU A 832 26.76 35.58 -9.48
C LEU A 832 28.27 35.39 -9.47
N PHE A 833 28.77 34.24 -9.92
CA PHE A 833 30.20 33.98 -10.06
C PHE A 833 30.88 35.00 -10.97
N PHE A 834 30.30 35.29 -12.14
CA PHE A 834 30.81 36.32 -13.04
C PHE A 834 30.70 37.73 -12.45
N CYS A 835 29.56 38.08 -11.85
CA CYS A 835 29.37 39.41 -11.25
C CYS A 835 30.35 39.67 -10.11
N ILE A 836 30.70 38.65 -9.31
CA ILE A 836 31.68 38.79 -8.23
C ILE A 836 33.10 38.78 -8.81
N TRP A 837 33.49 37.69 -9.47
CA TRP A 837 34.89 37.44 -9.82
C TRP A 837 35.30 38.09 -11.15
N GLY A 838 34.40 38.14 -12.13
CA GLY A 838 34.61 38.88 -13.37
C GLY A 838 34.77 40.37 -13.09
N THR A 839 33.88 40.97 -12.29
CA THR A 839 34.01 42.38 -11.89
C THR A 839 35.26 42.60 -11.04
N TYR A 840 35.56 41.72 -10.09
CA TYR A 840 36.78 41.82 -9.28
C TYR A 840 38.05 41.83 -10.14
N VAL A 841 38.18 40.90 -11.09
CA VAL A 841 39.34 40.85 -11.99
C VAL A 841 39.39 42.04 -12.96
N TYR A 842 38.23 42.57 -13.34
CA TYR A 842 38.12 43.75 -14.21
C TYR A 842 38.51 45.06 -13.48
N SER A 843 38.08 45.26 -12.24
CA SER A 843 38.22 46.54 -11.52
C SER A 843 39.37 46.58 -10.52
N SER A 844 39.81 45.43 -10.00
CA SER A 844 40.78 45.38 -8.91
C SER A 844 42.18 45.83 -9.34
N GLN A 845 42.66 46.89 -8.69
CA GLN A 845 44.06 47.31 -8.76
C GLN A 845 44.99 46.20 -8.25
N ARG A 846 44.55 45.40 -7.25
CA ARG A 846 45.33 44.27 -6.71
C ARG A 846 45.60 43.21 -7.78
N VAL A 847 44.60 42.84 -8.57
CA VAL A 847 44.74 41.86 -9.66
C VAL A 847 45.70 42.39 -10.72
N LYS A 848 45.48 43.63 -11.17
CA LYS A 848 46.28 44.26 -12.24
C LYS A 848 47.71 44.59 -11.81
N GLY A 849 47.97 44.82 -10.53
CA GLY A 849 49.29 45.11 -9.96
C GLY A 849 50.07 43.88 -9.46
N THR A 850 49.42 42.71 -9.34
CA THR A 850 50.10 41.45 -8.98
C THR A 850 50.50 40.66 -10.23
N CYS A 851 49.64 40.63 -11.24
CA CYS A 851 49.82 39.85 -12.47
C CYS A 851 50.44 40.72 -13.57
N LEU A 852 51.75 40.93 -13.52
CA LEU A 852 52.47 41.88 -14.39
C LEU A 852 53.56 41.25 -15.27
N HIS A 853 53.86 39.94 -15.15
CA HIS A 853 54.97 39.31 -15.87
C HIS A 853 54.66 39.06 -17.36
N PRO A 854 55.32 39.77 -18.31
CA PRO A 854 55.12 39.56 -19.75
C PRO A 854 55.88 38.32 -20.25
N TYR A 855 55.62 37.86 -21.48
CA TYR A 855 56.27 36.67 -22.06
C TYR A 855 57.76 36.87 -22.40
N THR A 856 58.16 38.09 -22.73
CA THR A 856 59.53 38.44 -23.14
C THR A 856 60.33 38.94 -21.94
N THR A 857 61.40 38.22 -21.58
CA THR A 857 62.32 38.46 -20.45
C THR A 857 63.23 39.69 -20.64
N GLU A 858 62.68 40.85 -21.01
CA GLU A 858 63.50 42.06 -21.24
C GLU A 858 62.90 43.37 -20.71
N HIS A 859 61.91 43.33 -19.82
CA HIS A 859 61.46 44.52 -19.09
C HIS A 859 61.67 44.35 -17.59
N LYS A 860 62.62 45.10 -17.03
CA LYS A 860 62.74 45.34 -15.58
C LYS A 860 61.46 46.02 -15.11
N LEU A 861 60.68 45.35 -14.27
CA LEU A 861 59.55 45.95 -13.57
C LEU A 861 60.09 47.04 -12.63
N HIS A 862 59.64 48.28 -12.82
CA HIS A 862 59.86 49.34 -11.86
C HIS A 862 59.06 49.03 -10.59
N THR A 863 59.75 48.72 -9.50
CA THR A 863 59.17 48.68 -8.15
C THR A 863 58.64 50.07 -7.80
N ALA A 864 57.32 50.23 -7.82
CA ALA A 864 56.67 51.41 -7.27
C ALA A 864 56.78 51.38 -5.74
N THR A 865 57.21 52.51 -5.17
CA THR A 865 57.23 52.82 -3.75
C THR A 865 55.86 52.60 -3.10
N ILE A 866 55.89 51.88 -1.98
CA ILE A 866 54.79 51.58 -1.07
C ILE A 866 53.96 52.84 -0.79
N SER A 867 52.68 52.81 -1.15
CA SER A 867 51.65 53.52 -0.38
C SER A 867 50.83 52.44 0.34
N ASN A 868 50.88 52.48 1.67
CA ASN A 868 50.10 51.55 2.49
C ASN A 868 48.62 51.77 2.19
N HIS A 869 47.93 50.71 1.78
CA HIS A 869 46.47 50.69 1.78
C HIS A 869 46.01 50.81 3.24
N PRO A 870 44.89 51.47 3.57
CA PRO A 870 44.42 51.61 4.95
C PRO A 870 44.09 50.29 5.69
N PHE A 871 44.26 49.13 5.04
CA PHE A 871 44.17 47.80 5.65
C PHE A 871 45.53 47.12 5.86
N ASP A 872 46.64 47.70 5.40
CA ASP A 872 48.02 47.21 5.60
C ASP A 872 48.66 47.79 6.89
N SER A 873 47.86 48.41 7.77
CA SER A 873 48.30 48.68 9.14
C SER A 873 48.12 47.43 10.00
N ASN A 874 49.16 47.14 10.76
CA ASN A 874 49.36 45.96 11.57
C ASN A 874 48.22 45.76 12.61
N TYR A 875 47.17 45.00 12.26
CA TYR A 875 46.10 44.57 13.17
C TYR A 875 46.58 43.63 14.30
N LEU A 876 47.87 43.27 14.31
CA LEU A 876 48.50 42.52 15.39
C LEU A 876 49.32 43.42 16.35
N GLY A 877 49.27 44.75 16.16
CA GLY A 877 49.66 45.70 17.21
C GLY A 877 48.50 45.87 18.20
N PRO A 878 48.69 45.63 19.50
CA PRO A 878 47.59 45.66 20.46
C PRO A 878 46.99 47.06 20.58
N TYR A 879 45.68 47.16 20.33
CA TYR A 879 44.88 48.30 20.81
C TYR A 879 44.96 48.32 22.35
N PRO A 880 45.22 49.48 22.96
CA PRO A 880 45.30 49.60 24.42
C PRO A 880 43.93 49.30 25.02
N LEU A 881 43.82 48.22 25.81
CA LEU A 881 42.68 48.02 26.70
C LEU A 881 42.82 49.01 27.87
N PRO A 882 41.81 49.84 28.17
CA PRO A 882 41.80 50.61 29.40
C PRO A 882 41.52 49.67 30.57
N VAL A 883 42.53 49.39 31.38
CA VAL A 883 42.34 48.96 32.76
C VAL A 883 42.57 50.21 33.61
N HIS A 884 41.45 50.90 33.87
CA HIS A 884 40.86 51.03 35.21
C HIS A 884 41.84 51.49 36.35
N GLN A 885 41.46 52.26 37.38
CA GLN A 885 40.31 52.06 38.27
C GLN A 885 40.02 50.57 38.55
N ASP A 886 41.03 49.71 38.54
CA ASP A 886 41.05 48.24 38.64
C ASP A 886 42.50 47.90 38.30
N GLU A 887 43.01 46.90 38.98
CA GLU A 887 44.40 46.87 39.39
C GLU A 887 45.08 45.58 38.91
N THR A 888 46.22 45.75 38.23
CA THR A 888 47.49 45.02 38.38
C THR A 888 47.60 43.47 38.40
N ILE A 889 48.49 42.99 37.49
CA ILE A 889 49.71 42.15 37.71
C ILE A 889 49.78 40.69 37.14
N LYS A 890 50.70 40.55 36.16
CA LYS A 890 51.72 39.50 35.81
C LYS A 890 51.38 38.11 35.21
N ALA A 891 52.24 37.78 34.21
CA ALA A 891 52.97 36.52 33.89
C ALA A 891 52.76 36.11 32.41
N GLU A 892 53.73 36.09 31.49
CA GLU A 892 55.00 35.33 31.37
C GLU A 892 54.81 33.85 31.01
N GLU A 893 55.73 33.38 30.17
CA GLU A 893 55.93 32.05 29.56
C GLU A 893 55.47 30.83 30.39
N ASP A 894 55.07 29.74 29.73
CA ASP A 894 55.97 28.58 29.53
C ASP A 894 55.28 27.41 28.77
N PRO A 895 56.03 26.44 28.22
CA PRO A 895 55.51 25.21 27.62
C PRO A 895 55.30 24.10 28.67
N ALA A 896 54.77 22.98 28.19
CA ALA A 896 54.85 21.63 28.76
C ALA A 896 53.82 21.20 29.85
N ASN A 897 53.38 19.96 29.63
CA ASN A 897 52.86 18.95 30.59
C ASN A 897 51.50 19.12 31.27
N GLY A 898 50.65 18.10 31.04
CA GLY A 898 50.22 17.25 32.16
C GLY A 898 48.72 17.16 32.47
N GLN A 899 48.06 16.16 31.86
CA GLN A 899 47.05 15.27 32.51
C GLN A 899 45.78 15.94 33.12
N PRO A 900 44.80 15.20 33.70
CA PRO A 900 43.64 14.71 32.94
C PRO A 900 42.27 14.96 33.64
N LYS A 901 41.20 14.46 33.02
CA LYS A 901 40.00 13.84 33.64
C LYS A 901 38.94 14.66 34.41
N GLU A 902 37.69 14.25 34.10
CA GLU A 902 36.44 14.28 34.88
C GLU A 902 35.80 15.67 35.05
N GLN A 903 34.54 15.92 34.65
CA GLN A 903 33.33 15.08 34.61
C GLN A 903 32.58 15.13 33.28
#